data_AF-A0A0B0PIN4-F1
#
_entry.id   AF-A0A0B0PIN4-F1
#
_cell.length_a   1.000
_cell.length_b   1.000
_cell.length_c   1.000
_cell.angle_alpha   90.00
_cell.angle_beta   90.00
_cell.angle_gamma   90.00
#
_symmetry.space_group_name_H-M   'P 1'
#
loop_
_entity.id
_entity.type
_entity.pdbx_description
1 polymer ?
#
loop_
_entity_poly.entity_id
_entity_poly.type
_entity_poly.pdbx_seq_one_letter_code
_entity_poly.pdbx_strand_id
1 'polypeptide(L)'
;MSKPPSERIPTSAELLPIRDEESEPENSFPNGVDVEPFVNHETSGKDDVNTVIDVENIAEQNSGTLSASAVETNGDVERTSEQIINGLVLPSVTKALAINGEQLSSMQLEELIGMIKNAERNILVLNQARVHALEDIHKVLDEKETLQGEINILEMRLAEADARIKVASQGKIHVEFLESQLKMLRNELTGRCELEPYENQKKFSNEEVLSTHDDHSLNKDVDSLRTENLALKNDIQALKSMISNVKNTDERMATLENECSFLGSSVKELESKLLVSQQDSSKISTIKVEHEELWEKVENLQQLFDTATKQADQATLVLQQNQDLRKKVDKLEKSLEEVNVLKVSSDKMQQYNELIQKKIKLLEERLQKSDQEIYSFVQLYQESLEAFQDTLNSLKEESKKRTSDALVDDVPWEFWSRLLLTIDGWVLEKKISNSDAKLLRELVWKKEQCIRDAHIACKEKNEREVISTFLRLASSQTSPGLYIVHIAAEMAPVAKVGGLGDVVTGLGKTLQKKGHLVEIILPKYDCMQYDGIHDLRALDVTVESYFDGKLFQNKIWVGTVEGLPVYFIEPHHPNKFFWRGQYYGEHDDFKRFSFFSRAALEFLLQAGKKPDIIHCHDWQTAFVAPLYWDLYAPKGLNSARICFTCHNFEYQGTASASELASCGLDAQELNRPDRMQDNTAHDSVNPVKGAIVFSNIVTTVSPTYAQEVRTAEGGKGLHSTLNSHSRKFMGILNGIDTDAWNPATDNFLKVQYSANDMQGKAENKAAMRRNLGLSSADDQWPLVGCITRLVPQKGVHLIKHAIYRTLEMGGQFVLLGSSPVPHIQREFEGIANQFQNHECIRLILKYDESLSHAIYAASDMFIIPSIFEPCGLTQMIAMRYGSVPIARKTGGLNDSVFDVNEETIPHQIRNGFTFTTPDEQGINGAVERAFNFYKNNKESWKQLVQKNMNIDFSWDSSASRYEELYAKSISRARAQASNN
;
A
#
# COMPACT_ATOMS: atom_id res chain seq x y z
N MET A 1 -78.70 -35.10 26.98
CA MET A 1 -78.97 -35.37 25.54
C MET A 1 -77.72 -34.96 24.78
N SER A 2 -77.11 -35.73 23.87
CA SER A 2 -77.24 -37.17 23.54
C SER A 2 -75.90 -37.68 22.97
N LYS A 3 -75.71 -39.00 22.86
CA LYS A 3 -74.40 -39.66 22.58
C LYS A 3 -73.88 -39.51 21.12
N PRO A 4 -72.55 -39.70 20.90
CA PRO A 4 -71.93 -39.93 19.56
C PRO A 4 -72.24 -41.35 19.03
N PRO A 5 -71.68 -41.80 17.87
CA PRO A 5 -70.52 -42.72 17.96
C PRO A 5 -69.56 -42.88 16.74
N SER A 6 -68.43 -43.54 17.00
CA SER A 6 -67.71 -44.59 16.20
C SER A 6 -67.39 -44.45 14.69
N GLU A 7 -66.09 -44.44 14.39
CA GLU A 7 -65.32 -45.47 13.65
C GLU A 7 -65.96 -46.29 12.50
N ARG A 8 -65.20 -46.42 11.39
CA ARG A 8 -65.06 -47.67 10.62
C ARG A 8 -63.63 -47.87 10.09
N ILE A 9 -63.07 -49.02 10.43
CA ILE A 9 -61.93 -49.77 9.84
C ILE A 9 -62.56 -51.17 9.54
N PRO A 10 -62.31 -51.91 8.43
CA PRO A 10 -60.97 -52.24 7.90
C PRO A 10 -60.79 -52.40 6.37
N THR A 11 -59.53 -52.42 5.94
CA THR A 11 -58.86 -53.40 5.01
C THR A 11 -57.47 -52.81 4.66
N SER A 12 -56.29 -53.46 4.75
CA SER A 12 -55.82 -54.85 4.55
C SER A 12 -55.98 -55.37 3.10
N ALA A 13 -54.95 -55.84 2.39
CA ALA A 13 -53.52 -55.93 2.71
C ALA A 13 -52.67 -56.03 1.43
N GLU A 14 -51.37 -55.83 1.63
CA GLU A 14 -50.20 -56.40 0.93
C GLU A 14 -50.41 -57.35 -0.27
N LEU A 15 -49.60 -57.14 -1.31
CA LEU A 15 -48.97 -58.23 -2.08
C LEU A 15 -47.46 -57.97 -2.21
N LEU A 16 -46.74 -58.47 -1.20
CA LEU A 16 -45.30 -58.78 -1.19
C LEU A 16 -45.10 -60.22 -1.73
N PRO A 17 -43.90 -60.84 -1.66
CA PRO A 17 -42.59 -60.43 -2.18
C PRO A 17 -42.04 -61.53 -3.15
N ILE A 18 -40.89 -62.16 -2.84
CA ILE A 18 -40.28 -63.37 -3.48
C ILE A 18 -39.59 -63.06 -4.84
N ARG A 19 -38.34 -63.48 -5.14
CA ARG A 19 -37.31 -64.29 -4.45
C ARG A 19 -36.14 -63.41 -3.95
N ASP A 20 -35.36 -63.68 -2.88
CA ASP A 20 -34.87 -64.92 -2.23
C ASP A 20 -33.72 -65.61 -3.00
N GLU A 21 -32.76 -66.35 -2.43
CA GLU A 21 -31.91 -66.20 -1.22
C GLU A 21 -30.69 -67.17 -1.41
N GLU A 22 -29.85 -67.43 -0.40
CA GLU A 22 -28.75 -68.44 -0.37
C GLU A 22 -27.55 -68.22 -1.35
N SER A 23 -26.29 -68.62 -1.06
CA SER A 23 -25.55 -68.86 0.20
C SER A 23 -24.03 -68.84 -0.06
N GLU A 24 -23.22 -68.88 1.02
CA GLU A 24 -21.75 -69.07 1.08
C GLU A 24 -21.20 -70.28 0.25
N PRO A 25 -19.87 -70.42 -0.07
CA PRO A 25 -18.73 -70.05 0.79
C PRO A 25 -17.33 -69.70 0.18
N GLU A 26 -16.39 -69.40 1.10
CA GLU A 26 -14.95 -69.79 1.14
C GLU A 26 -13.88 -69.48 0.06
N ASN A 27 -12.71 -69.09 0.59
CA ASN A 27 -11.32 -69.48 0.24
C ASN A 27 -10.60 -69.10 -1.08
N SER A 28 -9.59 -68.23 -0.89
CA SER A 28 -8.18 -68.38 -1.32
C SER A 28 -7.72 -68.14 -2.79
N PHE A 29 -6.61 -67.41 -2.86
CA PHE A 29 -5.72 -67.08 -3.99
C PHE A 29 -5.32 -68.25 -4.93
N PRO A 30 -4.81 -67.92 -6.13
CA PRO A 30 -3.34 -67.99 -6.25
C PRO A 30 -2.63 -66.77 -6.87
N ASN A 31 -1.32 -66.72 -6.60
CA ASN A 31 -0.21 -65.92 -7.17
C ASN A 31 -0.23 -65.86 -8.72
N GLY A 32 0.55 -65.02 -9.44
CA GLY A 32 1.70 -64.12 -9.18
C GLY A 32 2.04 -63.42 -10.52
N VAL A 33 3.06 -62.58 -10.72
CA VAL A 33 4.46 -62.54 -10.22
C VAL A 33 5.02 -61.11 -10.36
N ASP A 34 5.81 -60.68 -9.37
CA ASP A 34 7.06 -59.87 -9.33
C ASP A 34 7.55 -59.11 -10.62
N VAL A 35 8.35 -58.02 -10.56
CA VAL A 35 9.69 -57.90 -9.93
C VAL A 35 10.09 -56.44 -9.57
N GLU A 36 10.55 -56.29 -8.32
CA GLU A 36 11.52 -55.35 -7.68
C GLU A 36 11.51 -53.79 -7.85
N PRO A 37 11.96 -53.06 -6.79
CA PRO A 37 12.28 -51.63 -6.80
C PRO A 37 13.78 -51.34 -7.03
N PHE A 38 14.15 -50.07 -7.24
CA PHE A 38 15.56 -49.62 -7.23
C PHE A 38 15.89 -48.77 -6.01
N VAL A 39 16.95 -49.16 -5.28
CA VAL A 39 17.55 -48.44 -4.15
C VAL A 39 19.08 -48.59 -4.21
N ASN A 40 19.78 -47.51 -3.84
CA ASN A 40 21.23 -47.39 -3.65
C ASN A 40 22.17 -47.57 -4.87
N HIS A 41 23.03 -46.57 -5.06
CA HIS A 41 24.46 -46.80 -4.82
C HIS A 41 25.12 -45.55 -4.23
N GLU A 42 25.92 -45.73 -3.18
CA GLU A 42 26.81 -44.69 -2.66
C GLU A 42 28.03 -44.51 -3.55
N THR A 43 28.68 -43.34 -3.51
CA THR A 43 30.16 -43.27 -3.56
C THR A 43 30.66 -41.98 -2.88
N SER A 44 31.80 -42.10 -2.23
CA SER A 44 32.40 -41.06 -1.38
C SER A 44 33.16 -39.98 -2.16
N GLY A 45 33.18 -38.75 -1.63
CA GLY A 45 34.15 -37.71 -1.97
C GLY A 45 34.34 -36.73 -0.82
N LYS A 46 35.57 -36.60 -0.32
CA LYS A 46 35.99 -35.52 0.59
C LYS A 46 36.62 -34.38 -0.24
N ASP A 47 36.60 -33.16 0.28
CA ASP A 47 37.81 -32.54 0.84
C ASP A 47 37.48 -31.22 1.56
N ASP A 48 38.37 -30.79 2.44
CA ASP A 48 38.24 -29.57 3.26
C ASP A 48 38.55 -28.28 2.48
N VAL A 49 38.13 -27.13 3.00
CA VAL A 49 39.06 -26.03 3.40
C VAL A 49 38.29 -24.90 4.11
N ASN A 50 38.88 -24.36 5.17
CA ASN A 50 38.38 -23.17 5.88
C ASN A 50 38.59 -21.88 5.06
N THR A 51 37.70 -20.91 5.22
CA THR A 51 38.15 -19.54 5.55
C THR A 51 37.08 -18.77 6.34
N VAL A 52 37.55 -18.03 7.34
CA VAL A 52 36.80 -16.97 8.04
C VAL A 52 37.38 -15.64 7.57
N ILE A 53 36.55 -14.62 7.33
CA ILE A 53 36.81 -13.20 7.65
C ILE A 53 35.58 -12.34 7.34
N ASP A 54 35.33 -11.40 8.25
CA ASP A 54 34.26 -10.43 8.37
C ASP A 54 34.10 -9.35 7.26
N VAL A 55 32.96 -8.63 7.38
CA VAL A 55 32.79 -7.16 7.23
C VAL A 55 32.28 -6.52 5.90
N GLU A 56 31.42 -5.50 6.10
CA GLU A 56 30.96 -4.38 5.23
C GLU A 56 29.97 -4.57 4.04
N ASN A 57 28.66 -4.51 4.35
CA ASN A 57 27.77 -3.31 4.34
C ASN A 57 27.58 -2.42 3.05
N ILE A 58 26.45 -1.67 3.02
CA ILE A 58 26.03 -0.59 2.07
C ILE A 58 25.57 -1.12 0.68
N ALA A 59 24.32 -1.00 0.18
CA ALA A 59 23.36 0.13 0.01
C ALA A 59 23.65 0.98 -1.29
N GLU A 60 22.75 1.73 -1.96
CA GLU A 60 21.38 2.18 -1.63
C GLU A 60 20.61 2.84 -2.83
N GLN A 61 19.28 3.00 -2.72
CA GLN A 61 18.46 4.16 -3.24
C GLN A 61 18.38 4.44 -4.79
N ASN A 62 17.52 5.29 -5.38
CA ASN A 62 16.69 6.40 -4.87
C ASN A 62 15.59 6.95 -5.83
N SER A 63 14.48 7.41 -5.23
CA SER A 63 13.65 8.66 -5.35
C SER A 63 13.32 9.44 -6.66
N GLY A 64 12.23 10.22 -6.55
CA GLY A 64 11.91 11.46 -7.30
C GLY A 64 10.40 11.76 -7.40
N THR A 65 9.83 12.97 -7.24
CA THR A 65 10.38 14.33 -6.93
C THR A 65 9.26 15.27 -6.38
N LEU A 66 9.61 16.38 -5.69
CA LEU A 66 8.70 17.40 -5.11
C LEU A 66 8.37 18.61 -6.03
N SER A 67 7.43 19.47 -5.61
CA SER A 67 7.46 20.94 -5.86
C SER A 67 6.65 21.73 -4.80
N ALA A 68 6.93 23.03 -4.59
CA ALA A 68 6.26 23.90 -3.59
C ALA A 68 6.50 25.41 -3.83
N SER A 69 5.63 26.31 -3.30
CA SER A 69 5.88 27.77 -3.21
C SER A 69 4.87 28.57 -2.34
N ALA A 70 5.38 29.43 -1.43
CA ALA A 70 4.93 30.80 -1.02
C ALA A 70 3.43 31.15 -0.69
N VAL A 71 3.07 32.22 0.07
CA VAL A 71 3.57 32.90 1.31
C VAL A 71 2.57 34.02 1.71
N GLU A 72 2.56 34.47 2.98
CA GLU A 72 1.91 35.70 3.53
C GLU A 72 0.37 35.87 3.57
N THR A 73 -0.22 35.90 4.78
CA THR A 73 -0.71 37.13 5.49
C THR A 73 -1.36 36.79 6.85
N ASN A 74 -1.36 37.74 7.80
CA ASN A 74 -1.93 37.58 9.16
C ASN A 74 -3.31 38.26 9.32
N GLY A 75 -4.18 37.72 10.18
CA GLY A 75 -5.41 38.39 10.63
C GLY A 75 -6.28 37.61 11.64
N ASP A 76 -6.58 38.25 12.79
CA ASP A 76 -7.74 38.08 13.69
C ASP A 76 -8.21 36.68 14.16
N VAL A 77 -7.61 36.14 15.24
CA VAL A 77 -8.31 35.17 16.15
C VAL A 77 -8.00 35.41 17.64
N GLU A 78 -8.27 36.61 18.17
CA GLU A 78 -8.37 36.84 19.63
C GLU A 78 -9.82 37.16 20.04
N ARG A 79 -10.67 36.15 20.23
CA ARG A 79 -11.93 36.32 21.02
C ARG A 79 -12.72 35.08 21.48
N THR A 80 -12.38 33.87 21.08
CA THR A 80 -13.22 32.67 21.32
C THR A 80 -12.81 31.81 22.51
N SER A 81 -11.63 32.01 23.09
CA SER A 81 -11.05 31.09 24.08
C SER A 81 -11.60 31.22 25.52
N GLU A 82 -12.23 32.34 25.90
CA GLU A 82 -12.60 32.61 27.30
C GLU A 82 -13.79 31.80 27.82
N GLN A 83 -14.66 31.27 26.95
CA GLN A 83 -15.94 30.67 27.38
C GLN A 83 -15.88 29.18 27.80
N ILE A 84 -14.77 28.47 27.54
CA ILE A 84 -14.70 27.01 27.74
C ILE A 84 -14.16 26.61 29.14
N ILE A 85 -13.41 27.49 29.82
CA ILE A 85 -12.62 27.13 31.00
C ILE A 85 -13.45 27.05 32.31
N ASN A 86 -14.64 27.65 32.37
CA ASN A 86 -15.48 27.68 33.57
C ASN A 86 -16.30 26.39 33.84
N GLY A 87 -16.08 25.31 33.07
CA GLY A 87 -16.92 24.10 33.11
C GLY A 87 -16.53 23.00 34.13
N LEU A 88 -15.34 23.04 34.73
CA LEU A 88 -14.75 21.90 35.46
C LEU A 88 -14.51 22.18 36.96
N VAL A 89 -15.58 22.10 37.75
CA VAL A 89 -15.51 22.07 39.23
C VAL A 89 -15.53 20.63 39.72
N LEU A 90 -14.42 20.14 40.29
CA LEU A 90 -14.31 18.79 40.85
C LEU A 90 -14.68 18.76 42.35
N PRO A 91 -15.77 18.09 42.80
CA PRO A 91 -16.28 18.20 44.17
C PRO A 91 -15.49 17.45 45.28
N SER A 92 -14.25 17.02 45.02
CA SER A 92 -13.52 16.08 45.88
C SER A 92 -12.62 16.74 46.94
N VAL A 93 -12.02 17.90 46.64
CA VAL A 93 -10.99 18.52 47.51
C VAL A 93 -11.57 19.00 48.85
N THR A 94 -12.78 19.55 48.85
CA THR A 94 -13.47 20.04 50.07
C THR A 94 -13.85 18.96 51.08
N LYS A 95 -13.68 17.67 50.76
CA LYS A 95 -13.92 16.56 51.70
C LYS A 95 -12.67 16.00 52.37
N ALA A 96 -11.47 16.33 51.91
CA ALA A 96 -10.22 15.78 52.43
C ALA A 96 -9.68 16.52 53.67
N LEU A 97 -10.05 17.78 53.88
CA LEU A 97 -9.53 18.66 54.93
C LEU A 97 -10.46 18.84 56.15
N ALA A 98 -11.50 18.00 56.27
CA ALA A 98 -12.46 18.04 57.37
C ALA A 98 -12.14 17.05 58.52
N ILE A 99 -10.96 16.42 58.50
CA ILE A 99 -10.55 15.38 59.48
C ILE A 99 -9.10 15.62 59.94
N ASN A 100 -8.87 16.76 60.59
CA ASN A 100 -8.05 16.90 61.81
C ASN A 100 -8.15 18.35 62.30
N GLY A 101 -8.02 18.56 63.62
CA GLY A 101 -8.44 19.81 64.25
C GLY A 101 -7.31 20.78 64.54
N GLU A 102 -7.10 21.76 63.66
CA GLU A 102 -6.66 23.11 64.05
C GLU A 102 -7.11 24.15 62.99
N GLN A 103 -7.54 25.34 63.44
CA GLN A 103 -8.20 26.31 62.57
C GLN A 103 -7.21 27.29 61.91
N LEU A 104 -6.70 26.93 60.74
CA LEU A 104 -6.24 27.92 59.77
C LEU A 104 -7.40 28.85 59.37
N SER A 105 -7.16 30.16 59.34
CA SER A 105 -8.22 31.13 59.02
C SER A 105 -8.69 30.97 57.57
N SER A 106 -10.00 31.14 57.32
CA SER A 106 -10.60 30.86 56.01
C SER A 106 -9.97 31.66 54.87
N MET A 107 -9.60 32.92 55.12
CA MET A 107 -8.91 33.76 54.13
C MET A 107 -7.51 33.23 53.77
N GLN A 108 -6.74 32.74 54.74
CA GLN A 108 -5.42 32.16 54.48
C GLN A 108 -5.50 30.83 53.73
N LEU A 109 -6.55 30.04 53.99
CA LEU A 109 -6.81 28.80 53.27
C LEU A 109 -7.25 29.06 51.81
N GLU A 110 -8.08 30.07 51.57
CA GLU A 110 -8.47 30.48 50.21
C GLU A 110 -7.30 31.07 49.41
N GLU A 111 -6.45 31.91 50.02
CA GLU A 111 -5.17 32.33 49.42
C GLU A 111 -4.31 31.14 49.03
N LEU A 112 -4.04 30.23 49.98
CA LEU A 112 -3.14 29.10 49.75
C LEU A 112 -3.67 28.16 48.66
N ILE A 113 -4.99 27.90 48.63
CA ILE A 113 -5.63 27.13 47.56
C ILE A 113 -5.56 27.87 46.22
N GLY A 114 -5.64 29.21 46.20
CA GLY A 114 -5.42 30.02 45.01
C GLY A 114 -3.99 29.96 44.49
N MET A 115 -3.00 30.08 45.38
CA MET A 115 -1.57 29.97 45.08
C MET A 115 -1.23 28.57 44.55
N ILE A 116 -1.73 27.51 45.19
CA ILE A 116 -1.54 26.12 44.74
C ILE A 116 -2.16 25.93 43.35
N LYS A 117 -3.40 26.35 43.10
CA LYS A 117 -4.04 26.23 41.78
C LYS A 117 -3.29 26.99 40.68
N ASN A 118 -2.75 28.17 40.98
CA ASN A 118 -1.91 28.91 40.03
C ASN A 118 -0.56 28.21 39.81
N ALA A 119 0.07 27.66 40.84
CA ALA A 119 1.31 26.89 40.70
C ALA A 119 1.08 25.61 39.89
N GLU A 120 0.04 24.83 40.18
CA GLU A 120 -0.38 23.66 39.41
C GLU A 120 -0.66 24.02 37.95
N ARG A 121 -1.43 25.09 37.69
CA ARG A 121 -1.72 25.58 36.34
C ARG A 121 -0.45 25.97 35.58
N ASN A 122 0.45 26.70 36.23
CA ASN A 122 1.72 27.13 35.62
C ASN A 122 2.64 25.93 35.35
N ILE A 123 2.73 24.96 36.26
CA ILE A 123 3.49 23.71 36.09
C ILE A 123 2.90 22.84 34.97
N LEU A 124 1.57 22.83 34.82
CA LEU A 124 0.89 22.13 33.72
C LEU A 124 1.21 22.78 32.37
N VAL A 125 1.10 24.11 32.28
CA VAL A 125 1.44 24.89 31.07
C VAL A 125 2.92 24.74 30.71
N LEU A 126 3.84 24.80 31.69
CA LEU A 126 5.28 24.57 31.46
C LEU A 126 5.57 23.14 31.01
N ASN A 127 4.87 22.13 31.53
CA ASN A 127 5.04 20.77 31.02
C ASN A 127 4.43 20.57 29.64
N GLN A 128 3.31 21.22 29.29
CA GLN A 128 2.76 21.18 27.94
C GLN A 128 3.69 21.88 26.94
N ALA A 129 4.22 23.06 27.28
CA ALA A 129 5.23 23.74 26.47
C ALA A 129 6.52 22.91 26.33
N ARG A 130 6.99 22.26 27.41
CA ARG A 130 8.15 21.36 27.39
C ARG A 130 7.92 20.12 26.53
N VAL A 131 6.71 19.54 26.56
CA VAL A 131 6.37 18.37 25.75
C VAL A 131 6.32 18.74 24.28
N HIS A 132 5.63 19.82 23.90
CA HIS A 132 5.62 20.29 22.51
C HIS A 132 7.02 20.68 22.01
N ALA A 133 7.81 21.43 22.79
CA ALA A 133 9.18 21.77 22.41
C ALA A 133 10.06 20.51 22.22
N LEU A 134 9.83 19.44 22.98
CA LEU A 134 10.52 18.16 22.79
C LEU A 134 9.98 17.39 21.57
N GLU A 135 8.68 17.39 21.31
CA GLU A 135 8.06 16.77 20.12
C GLU A 135 8.54 17.45 18.84
N ASP A 136 8.55 18.79 18.81
CA ASP A 136 9.06 19.59 17.69
C ASP A 136 10.58 19.38 17.50
N ILE A 137 11.39 19.37 18.56
CA ILE A 137 12.84 19.10 18.44
C ILE A 137 13.11 17.68 17.92
N HIS A 138 12.39 16.64 18.36
CA HIS A 138 12.53 15.29 17.79
C HIS A 138 12.14 15.28 16.31
N LYS A 139 11.00 15.88 15.95
CA LYS A 139 10.56 15.96 14.54
C LYS A 139 11.59 16.67 13.65
N VAL A 140 12.21 17.74 14.13
CA VAL A 140 13.25 18.46 13.38
C VAL A 140 14.57 17.66 13.32
N LEU A 141 14.88 16.84 14.33
CA LEU A 141 16.01 15.90 14.27
C LEU A 141 15.76 14.75 13.28
N ASP A 142 14.54 14.20 13.20
CA ASP A 142 14.16 13.19 12.21
C ASP A 142 14.20 13.76 10.78
N GLU A 143 13.71 15.00 10.59
CA GLU A 143 13.86 15.75 9.33
C GLU A 143 15.35 16.03 9.02
N LYS A 144 16.21 16.21 10.03
CA LYS A 144 17.66 16.41 9.84
C LYS A 144 18.37 15.11 9.41
N GLU A 145 18.07 13.98 10.05
CA GLU A 145 18.69 12.69 9.72
C GLU A 145 18.28 12.22 8.32
N THR A 146 17.00 12.38 7.95
CA THR A 146 16.53 12.08 6.58
C THR A 146 17.12 13.00 5.52
N LEU A 147 17.29 14.31 5.81
CA LEU A 147 17.98 15.23 4.90
C LEU A 147 19.48 14.92 4.75
N GLN A 148 20.17 14.55 5.83
CA GLN A 148 21.57 14.11 5.76
C GLN A 148 21.71 12.82 4.94
N GLY A 149 20.75 11.90 5.07
CA GLY A 149 20.62 10.74 4.18
C GLY A 149 20.52 11.16 2.70
N GLU A 150 19.55 12.02 2.34
CA GLU A 150 19.43 12.51 0.95
C GLU A 150 20.71 13.15 0.41
N ILE A 151 21.44 13.91 1.24
CA ILE A 151 22.73 14.50 0.86
C ILE A 151 23.76 13.41 0.56
N ASN A 152 23.98 12.45 1.47
CA ASN A 152 24.99 11.40 1.32
C ASN A 152 24.79 10.57 0.02
N ILE A 153 23.55 10.23 -0.34
CA ILE A 153 23.27 9.49 -1.59
C ILE A 153 23.44 10.37 -2.83
N LEU A 154 23.15 11.67 -2.74
CA LEU A 154 23.40 12.61 -3.84
C LEU A 154 24.91 12.82 -4.06
N GLU A 155 25.73 12.87 -3.00
CA GLU A 155 27.19 12.89 -3.10
C GLU A 155 27.75 11.60 -3.72
N MET A 156 27.25 10.43 -3.29
CA MET A 156 27.64 9.14 -3.87
C MET A 156 27.32 9.07 -5.38
N ARG A 157 26.11 9.54 -5.77
CA ARG A 157 25.70 9.63 -7.19
C ARG A 157 26.51 10.65 -7.98
N LEU A 158 26.93 11.76 -7.36
CA LEU A 158 27.81 12.76 -7.97
C LEU A 158 29.19 12.16 -8.26
N ALA A 159 29.79 11.47 -7.28
CA ALA A 159 31.08 10.80 -7.43
C ALA A 159 31.05 9.70 -8.51
N GLU A 160 29.98 8.91 -8.58
CA GLU A 160 29.79 7.92 -9.65
C GLU A 160 29.69 8.58 -11.03
N ALA A 161 28.94 9.68 -11.14
CA ALA A 161 28.78 10.41 -12.39
C ALA A 161 30.07 11.11 -12.84
N ASP A 162 30.84 11.71 -11.93
CA ASP A 162 32.15 12.30 -12.22
C ASP A 162 33.16 11.24 -12.68
N ALA A 163 33.13 10.03 -12.10
CA ALA A 163 33.92 8.89 -12.59
C ALA A 163 33.53 8.50 -14.04
N ARG A 164 32.23 8.48 -14.37
CA ARG A 164 31.74 8.22 -15.73
C ARG A 164 32.13 9.34 -16.72
N ILE A 165 32.08 10.61 -16.31
CA ILE A 165 32.56 11.77 -17.09
C ILE A 165 34.08 11.69 -17.33
N LYS A 166 34.85 11.18 -16.35
CA LYS A 166 36.29 10.94 -16.50
C LYS A 166 36.62 9.87 -17.55
N VAL A 167 35.77 8.85 -17.69
CA VAL A 167 35.87 7.88 -18.80
C VAL A 167 35.45 8.51 -20.14
N ALA A 168 34.37 9.29 -20.18
CA ALA A 168 33.92 9.98 -21.39
C ALA A 168 34.97 10.97 -21.94
N SER A 169 35.69 11.68 -21.06
CA SER A 169 36.77 12.59 -21.45
C SER A 169 38.04 11.89 -21.95
N GLN A 170 38.34 10.67 -21.50
CA GLN A 170 39.34 9.81 -22.18
C GLN A 170 38.87 9.45 -23.60
N GLY A 171 37.58 9.17 -23.77
CA GLY A 171 36.95 9.04 -25.08
C GLY A 171 37.17 10.26 -25.97
N LYS A 172 36.94 11.48 -25.45
CA LYS A 172 37.15 12.75 -26.18
C LYS A 172 38.56 12.90 -26.77
N ILE A 173 39.60 12.50 -26.05
CA ILE A 173 40.99 12.53 -26.54
C ILE A 173 41.18 11.60 -27.75
N HIS A 174 40.49 10.45 -27.76
CA HIS A 174 40.47 9.56 -28.92
C HIS A 174 39.73 10.16 -30.12
N VAL A 175 38.67 10.95 -29.89
CA VAL A 175 37.96 11.69 -30.95
C VAL A 175 38.86 12.73 -31.60
N GLU A 176 39.54 13.57 -30.82
CA GLU A 176 40.43 14.61 -31.35
C GLU A 176 41.60 14.00 -32.17
N PHE A 177 42.07 12.81 -31.79
CA PHE A 177 43.03 12.03 -32.56
C PHE A 177 42.47 11.47 -33.89
N LEU A 178 41.20 11.03 -33.91
CA LEU A 178 40.52 10.55 -35.12
C LEU A 178 40.13 11.71 -36.07
N GLU A 179 39.66 12.84 -35.53
CA GLU A 179 39.40 14.07 -36.28
C GLU A 179 40.70 14.61 -36.91
N SER A 180 41.82 14.54 -36.20
CA SER A 180 43.15 14.88 -36.74
C SER A 180 43.54 13.98 -37.93
N GLN A 181 43.33 12.66 -37.82
CA GLN A 181 43.56 11.72 -38.94
C GLN A 181 42.62 11.98 -40.12
N LEU A 182 41.32 12.22 -39.89
CA LEU A 182 40.38 12.61 -40.94
C LEU A 182 40.76 13.93 -41.61
N LYS A 183 41.34 14.87 -40.86
CA LYS A 183 41.85 16.14 -41.40
C LYS A 183 43.12 15.95 -42.24
N MET A 184 44.03 15.06 -41.84
CA MET A 184 45.16 14.66 -42.69
C MET A 184 44.67 14.01 -43.99
N LEU A 185 43.74 13.04 -43.91
CA LEU A 185 43.21 12.34 -45.09
C LEU A 185 42.42 13.26 -46.02
N ARG A 186 41.66 14.23 -45.50
CA ARG A 186 41.02 15.27 -46.33
C ARG A 186 42.06 16.18 -47.00
N ASN A 187 43.11 16.61 -46.27
CA ASN A 187 44.18 17.42 -46.85
C ASN A 187 45.00 16.66 -47.91
N GLU A 188 45.19 15.35 -47.75
CA GLU A 188 45.84 14.49 -48.75
C GLU A 188 44.96 14.31 -50.00
N LEU A 189 43.63 14.41 -49.84
CA LEU A 189 42.65 14.40 -50.94
C LEU A 189 42.65 15.73 -51.73
N THR A 190 42.67 16.89 -51.06
CA THR A 190 42.78 18.20 -51.72
C THR A 190 44.19 18.46 -52.28
N GLY A 191 45.24 17.93 -51.63
CA GLY A 191 46.64 18.10 -52.03
C GLY A 191 47.05 17.43 -53.35
N ARG A 192 46.10 16.91 -54.14
CA ARG A 192 46.32 16.35 -55.47
C ARG A 192 45.58 17.09 -56.60
N CYS A 193 45.03 18.27 -56.34
CA CYS A 193 44.43 19.14 -57.35
C CYS A 193 44.91 20.59 -57.20
N GLU A 194 46.16 20.84 -57.61
CA GLU A 194 46.68 22.05 -58.29
C GLU A 194 48.21 22.13 -58.16
N LEU A 195 48.93 22.15 -59.30
CA LEU A 195 50.13 22.95 -59.57
C LEU A 195 50.66 22.67 -60.99
N GLU A 196 51.03 23.75 -61.69
CA GLU A 196 51.92 23.85 -62.88
C GLU A 196 51.66 22.99 -64.15
N PRO A 197 51.32 23.63 -65.29
CA PRO A 197 51.61 23.07 -66.61
C PRO A 197 53.07 23.31 -67.00
N TYR A 198 53.81 22.26 -67.36
CA TYR A 198 55.21 22.34 -67.79
C TYR A 198 55.41 21.69 -69.17
N GLU A 199 55.52 22.51 -70.22
CA GLU A 199 56.20 22.11 -71.45
C GLU A 199 57.18 23.19 -71.91
N ASN A 200 58.38 22.76 -72.31
CA ASN A 200 59.50 23.64 -72.58
C ASN A 200 60.29 23.10 -73.79
N GLN A 201 60.04 23.64 -75.00
CA GLN A 201 60.88 23.34 -76.17
C GLN A 201 60.79 24.37 -77.32
N LYS A 202 61.89 25.13 -77.51
CA LYS A 202 62.54 25.54 -78.80
C LYS A 202 61.62 25.62 -80.04
N LYS A 203 61.50 26.73 -80.81
CA LYS A 203 62.53 27.36 -81.68
C LYS A 203 61.85 28.37 -82.66
N PHE A 204 62.49 29.51 -82.97
CA PHE A 204 62.20 30.44 -84.10
C PHE A 204 60.80 31.13 -84.12
N SER A 205 60.60 32.35 -84.67
CA SER A 205 61.50 33.32 -85.33
C SER A 205 60.90 34.75 -85.38
N ASN A 206 61.79 35.74 -85.38
CA ASN A 206 61.67 37.13 -85.89
C ASN A 206 60.77 38.19 -85.20
N GLU A 207 61.45 39.32 -84.90
CA GLU A 207 61.05 40.76 -84.91
C GLU A 207 59.81 41.25 -84.12
N GLU A 208 59.65 42.53 -83.72
CA GLU A 208 60.44 43.80 -83.77
C GLU A 208 59.97 44.71 -82.58
N VAL A 209 60.48 45.90 -82.20
CA VAL A 209 61.55 46.83 -82.63
C VAL A 209 61.97 47.75 -81.44
N LEU A 210 62.94 48.65 -81.65
CA LEU A 210 63.27 49.87 -80.87
C LEU A 210 63.86 49.73 -79.44
N SER A 211 65.18 49.87 -79.38
CA SER A 211 65.92 50.45 -78.24
C SER A 211 66.98 51.42 -78.78
N THR A 212 67.18 52.57 -78.14
CA THR A 212 67.99 53.69 -78.69
C THR A 212 69.14 54.14 -77.77
N HIS A 213 70.34 54.26 -78.35
CA HIS A 213 71.47 55.13 -77.93
C HIS A 213 72.14 54.82 -76.57
N ASP A 214 73.48 54.85 -76.41
CA ASP A 214 74.65 55.07 -77.28
C ASP A 214 75.86 54.25 -76.71
N ASP A 215 77.09 54.15 -77.25
CA ASP A 215 77.86 55.05 -78.12
C ASP A 215 78.96 54.33 -78.96
N HIS A 216 79.51 55.05 -79.95
CA HIS A 216 80.75 54.90 -80.76
C HIS A 216 81.69 53.66 -80.60
N SER A 217 82.35 53.12 -81.64
CA SER A 217 82.44 53.36 -83.11
C SER A 217 83.34 52.23 -83.74
N LEU A 218 83.92 52.18 -84.97
CA LEU A 218 84.13 53.09 -86.13
C LEU A 218 84.61 52.25 -87.36
N ASN A 219 84.28 52.63 -88.61
CA ASN A 219 84.91 52.19 -89.90
C ASN A 219 84.74 50.69 -90.33
N LYS A 220 84.55 50.31 -91.60
CA LYS A 220 84.76 51.01 -92.90
C LYS A 220 84.01 50.36 -94.10
N ASP A 221 83.13 51.14 -94.73
CA ASP A 221 82.85 51.34 -96.17
C ASP A 221 83.11 50.30 -97.31
N VAL A 222 82.12 50.28 -98.23
CA VAL A 222 82.17 50.08 -99.71
C VAL A 222 82.38 48.65 -100.27
N ASP A 223 81.28 47.97 -100.63
CA ASP A 223 80.86 47.73 -102.04
C ASP A 223 79.59 46.83 -102.14
N SER A 224 78.44 47.36 -102.59
CA SER A 224 77.33 46.64 -103.30
C SER A 224 76.04 47.48 -103.45
N LEU A 225 76.10 48.62 -104.15
CA LEU A 225 74.92 49.43 -104.52
C LEU A 225 74.89 49.68 -106.04
N ARG A 226 74.54 48.65 -106.83
CA ARG A 226 74.58 48.78 -108.31
C ARG A 226 73.69 47.86 -109.17
N THR A 227 72.90 46.96 -108.58
CA THR A 227 72.07 45.95 -109.29
C THR A 227 70.56 46.14 -109.11
N GLU A 228 70.17 47.32 -108.63
CA GLU A 228 68.79 47.78 -108.46
C GLU A 228 68.10 48.13 -109.82
N ASN A 229 66.84 48.57 -109.75
CA ASN A 229 66.21 49.52 -110.70
C ASN A 229 65.91 49.14 -112.17
N LEU A 230 66.15 47.92 -112.67
CA LEU A 230 65.88 47.61 -114.09
C LEU A 230 64.50 46.99 -114.42
N ALA A 231 63.97 46.07 -113.59
CA ALA A 231 62.88 45.18 -114.00
C ALA A 231 61.47 45.82 -114.05
N LEU A 232 61.12 46.69 -113.10
CA LEU A 232 59.75 47.19 -112.85
C LEU A 232 59.16 48.11 -113.94
N LYS A 233 59.82 48.30 -115.08
CA LYS A 233 59.47 49.32 -116.07
C LYS A 233 58.72 48.79 -117.31
N ASN A 234 58.75 47.49 -117.57
CA ASN A 234 58.30 46.93 -118.86
C ASN A 234 56.81 46.55 -118.91
N ASP A 235 56.29 45.87 -117.89
CA ASP A 235 55.00 45.16 -118.01
C ASP A 235 53.77 46.08 -118.08
N ILE A 236 53.89 47.30 -117.54
CA ILE A 236 52.88 48.37 -117.67
C ILE A 236 52.64 48.75 -119.16
N GLN A 237 53.59 48.45 -120.05
CA GLN A 237 53.47 48.74 -121.48
C GLN A 237 52.68 47.66 -122.26
N ALA A 238 52.53 46.44 -121.73
CA ALA A 238 51.81 45.35 -122.39
C ALA A 238 50.28 45.55 -122.41
N LEU A 239 49.72 46.09 -121.32
CA LEU A 239 48.28 46.30 -121.08
C LEU A 239 47.58 47.27 -122.05
N LYS A 240 48.31 47.91 -122.98
CA LYS A 240 47.79 48.94 -123.90
C LYS A 240 47.56 48.51 -125.35
N SER A 241 47.88 47.26 -125.73
CA SER A 241 47.90 46.84 -127.14
C SER A 241 46.66 46.08 -127.64
N MET A 242 45.86 45.46 -126.77
CA MET A 242 44.82 44.49 -127.18
C MET A 242 43.36 44.84 -126.83
N ILE A 243 43.06 46.00 -126.23
CA ILE A 243 41.70 46.54 -126.21
C ILE A 243 41.44 47.27 -127.54
N SER A 244 41.34 46.53 -128.65
CA SER A 244 41.15 47.14 -130.00
C SER A 244 40.46 46.27 -131.07
N ASN A 245 40.26 44.96 -130.87
CA ASN A 245 39.45 44.13 -131.78
C ASN A 245 38.52 43.22 -130.98
N VAL A 246 37.26 43.63 -130.77
CA VAL A 246 36.10 43.30 -131.62
C VAL A 246 35.73 41.81 -131.48
N LYS A 247 34.68 41.44 -130.73
CA LYS A 247 33.25 41.77 -130.96
C LYS A 247 32.70 41.32 -132.34
N ASN A 248 33.29 40.28 -132.93
CA ASN A 248 32.76 39.62 -134.12
C ASN A 248 33.20 38.14 -134.23
N THR A 249 32.77 37.27 -133.31
CA THR A 249 32.97 35.80 -133.42
C THR A 249 31.79 34.96 -132.91
N ASP A 250 30.56 35.49 -132.89
CA ASP A 250 29.36 34.65 -132.66
C ASP A 250 29.17 33.58 -133.78
N GLU A 251 29.76 33.82 -134.96
CA GLU A 251 29.81 32.86 -136.08
C GLU A 251 30.56 31.55 -135.75
N ARG A 252 31.40 31.53 -134.71
CA ARG A 252 32.15 30.30 -134.29
C ARG A 252 31.28 29.21 -133.66
N MET A 253 30.07 29.54 -133.21
CA MET A 253 29.16 28.56 -132.62
C MET A 253 28.69 27.53 -133.67
N ALA A 254 28.42 27.97 -134.91
CA ALA A 254 27.91 27.11 -135.98
C ALA A 254 28.95 26.10 -136.52
N THR A 255 30.25 26.32 -136.28
CA THR A 255 31.29 25.35 -136.65
C THR A 255 31.35 24.13 -135.73
N LEU A 256 30.97 24.25 -134.44
CA LEU A 256 31.11 23.18 -133.45
C LEU A 256 30.13 22.01 -133.69
N GLU A 257 28.93 22.26 -134.22
CA GLU A 257 27.96 21.20 -134.53
C GLU A 257 28.47 20.26 -135.65
N ASN A 258 29.36 20.74 -136.53
CA ASN A 258 30.00 19.91 -137.56
C ASN A 258 31.10 19.01 -136.97
N GLU A 259 31.79 19.41 -135.89
CA GLU A 259 32.79 18.57 -135.21
C GLU A 259 32.15 17.36 -134.51
N CYS A 260 30.91 17.49 -134.03
CA CYS A 260 30.14 16.35 -133.51
C CYS A 260 29.90 15.26 -134.58
N SER A 261 29.72 15.65 -135.85
CA SER A 261 29.64 14.69 -136.97
C SER A 261 30.98 14.03 -137.28
N PHE A 262 32.11 14.70 -137.01
CA PHE A 262 33.44 14.17 -137.26
C PHE A 262 33.85 13.11 -136.22
N LEU A 263 33.59 13.35 -134.93
CA LEU A 263 33.92 12.40 -133.85
C LEU A 263 33.15 11.07 -133.93
N GLY A 264 32.00 11.05 -134.61
CA GLY A 264 31.31 9.80 -134.97
C GLY A 264 32.13 8.86 -135.87
N SER A 265 33.12 9.38 -136.61
CA SER A 265 34.08 8.58 -137.37
C SER A 265 35.21 8.01 -136.51
N SER A 266 35.70 8.76 -135.51
CA SER A 266 36.64 8.27 -134.51
C SER A 266 36.06 7.13 -133.65
N VAL A 267 34.74 6.90 -133.62
CA VAL A 267 34.19 5.68 -132.99
C VAL A 267 34.66 4.39 -133.70
N LYS A 268 35.02 4.43 -135.00
CA LYS A 268 35.71 3.32 -135.69
C LYS A 268 37.21 3.27 -135.39
N GLU A 269 37.82 4.43 -135.14
CA GLU A 269 39.19 4.50 -134.61
C GLU A 269 39.27 3.83 -133.22
N LEU A 270 38.21 3.91 -132.41
CA LEU A 270 38.09 3.16 -131.16
C LEU A 270 37.98 1.63 -131.35
N GLU A 271 37.81 1.09 -132.56
CA GLU A 271 37.94 -0.36 -132.80
C GLU A 271 39.42 -0.78 -132.89
N SER A 272 40.36 0.14 -133.16
CA SER A 272 41.80 -0.11 -133.04
C SER A 272 42.29 -0.20 -131.60
N LYS A 273 41.43 0.09 -130.59
CA LYS A 273 41.72 -0.13 -129.15
C LYS A 273 42.29 -1.51 -128.87
N LEU A 274 41.80 -2.54 -129.57
CA LEU A 274 41.99 -3.93 -129.18
C LEU A 274 43.45 -4.41 -129.28
N LEU A 275 44.28 -3.76 -130.10
CA LEU A 275 45.72 -4.10 -130.21
C LEU A 275 46.59 -3.42 -129.14
N VAL A 276 46.15 -2.29 -128.58
CA VAL A 276 46.87 -1.54 -127.53
C VAL A 276 46.61 -2.12 -126.13
N SER A 277 45.79 -3.17 -126.04
CA SER A 277 45.41 -3.91 -124.81
C SER A 277 46.57 -4.56 -124.04
N GLN A 278 47.83 -4.40 -124.47
CA GLN A 278 49.03 -4.78 -123.71
C GLN A 278 49.54 -3.67 -122.78
N GLN A 279 48.98 -2.45 -122.86
CA GLN A 279 49.48 -1.29 -122.10
C GLN A 279 48.82 -1.11 -120.71
N ASP A 280 47.87 -1.97 -120.33
CA ASP A 280 47.15 -1.92 -119.04
C ASP A 280 47.99 -2.31 -117.80
N SER A 281 49.26 -2.68 -117.98
CA SER A 281 50.18 -2.99 -116.88
C SER A 281 50.41 -1.82 -115.90
N SER A 282 50.13 -0.58 -116.30
CA SER A 282 50.36 0.65 -115.52
C SER A 282 49.25 0.98 -114.51
N LYS A 283 48.06 0.37 -114.62
CA LYS A 283 46.94 0.63 -113.70
C LYS A 283 47.05 -0.17 -112.38
N ILE A 284 47.77 -1.29 -112.41
CA ILE A 284 47.98 -2.16 -111.24
C ILE A 284 48.90 -1.49 -110.21
N SER A 285 49.86 -0.66 -110.65
CA SER A 285 50.73 0.10 -109.74
C SER A 285 49.99 1.16 -108.93
N THR A 286 48.97 1.82 -109.49
CA THR A 286 48.24 2.91 -108.81
C THR A 286 47.42 2.38 -107.63
N ILE A 287 46.64 1.32 -107.87
CA ILE A 287 45.84 0.63 -106.84
C ILE A 287 46.73 0.07 -105.71
N LYS A 288 47.99 -0.28 -106.02
CA LYS A 288 48.93 -0.79 -105.02
C LYS A 288 49.39 0.28 -104.02
N VAL A 289 49.47 1.55 -104.45
CA VAL A 289 49.77 2.69 -103.55
C VAL A 289 48.57 3.01 -102.68
N GLU A 290 47.36 3.02 -103.24
CA GLU A 290 46.11 3.23 -102.49
C GLU A 290 45.90 2.16 -101.39
N HIS A 291 46.35 0.92 -101.64
CA HIS A 291 46.34 -0.15 -100.64
C HIS A 291 47.30 0.08 -99.46
N GLU A 292 48.51 0.61 -99.69
CA GLU A 292 49.45 0.94 -98.60
C GLU A 292 48.95 2.15 -97.79
N GLU A 293 48.41 3.18 -98.45
CA GLU A 293 47.81 4.34 -97.80
C GLU A 293 46.58 4.00 -96.93
N LEU A 294 45.87 2.90 -97.21
CA LEU A 294 44.77 2.40 -96.39
C LEU A 294 45.26 1.55 -95.21
N TRP A 295 46.34 0.77 -95.38
CA TRP A 295 46.97 0.02 -94.29
C TRP A 295 47.56 0.93 -93.22
N GLU A 296 48.26 1.99 -93.61
CA GLU A 296 48.86 2.96 -92.67
C GLU A 296 47.78 3.67 -91.82
N LYS A 297 46.58 3.89 -92.39
CA LYS A 297 45.43 4.44 -91.67
C LYS A 297 44.79 3.42 -90.71
N VAL A 298 44.74 2.14 -91.08
CA VAL A 298 44.28 1.06 -90.19
C VAL A 298 45.25 0.86 -89.02
N GLU A 299 46.56 0.89 -89.26
CA GLU A 299 47.58 0.73 -88.21
C GLU A 299 47.56 1.90 -87.21
N ASN A 300 47.40 3.15 -87.68
CA ASN A 300 47.16 4.31 -86.82
C ASN A 300 45.88 4.16 -85.98
N LEU A 301 44.77 3.67 -86.57
CA LEU A 301 43.52 3.45 -85.84
C LEU A 301 43.65 2.35 -84.77
N GLN A 302 44.40 1.28 -85.04
CA GLN A 302 44.69 0.26 -84.03
C GLN A 302 45.55 0.82 -82.90
N GLN A 303 46.56 1.64 -83.22
CA GLN A 303 47.45 2.25 -82.21
C GLN A 303 46.69 3.25 -81.31
N LEU A 304 45.71 3.98 -81.87
CA LEU A 304 44.77 4.80 -81.11
C LEU A 304 43.83 3.96 -80.24
N PHE A 305 43.32 2.82 -80.74
CA PHE A 305 42.45 1.92 -79.99
C PHE A 305 43.18 1.28 -78.78
N ASP A 306 44.40 0.80 -78.98
CA ASP A 306 45.24 0.25 -77.91
C ASP A 306 45.59 1.31 -76.84
N THR A 307 45.76 2.58 -77.27
CA THR A 307 46.00 3.71 -76.37
C THR A 307 44.75 4.06 -75.56
N ALA A 308 43.58 4.12 -76.20
CA ALA A 308 42.29 4.35 -75.53
C ALA A 308 41.94 3.22 -74.55
N THR A 309 42.25 1.97 -74.91
CA THR A 309 42.03 0.80 -74.04
C THR A 309 42.88 0.89 -72.77
N LYS A 310 44.19 1.20 -72.90
CA LYS A 310 45.07 1.43 -71.75
C LYS A 310 44.60 2.58 -70.85
N GLN A 311 44.06 3.66 -71.42
CA GLN A 311 43.48 4.76 -70.65
C GLN A 311 42.19 4.32 -69.92
N ALA A 312 41.35 3.47 -70.51
CA ALA A 312 40.16 2.93 -69.88
C ALA A 312 40.48 1.97 -68.71
N ASP A 313 41.48 1.10 -68.86
CA ASP A 313 41.97 0.23 -67.79
C ASP A 313 42.54 1.05 -66.61
N GLN A 314 43.32 2.09 -66.93
CA GLN A 314 43.91 2.98 -65.93
C GLN A 314 42.84 3.81 -65.19
N ALA A 315 41.81 4.28 -65.90
CA ALA A 315 40.64 4.93 -65.28
C ALA A 315 39.84 3.96 -64.39
N THR A 316 39.70 2.70 -64.80
CA THR A 316 39.01 1.65 -64.03
C THR A 316 39.75 1.35 -62.71
N LEU A 317 41.08 1.27 -62.74
CA LEU A 317 41.90 1.11 -61.54
C LEU A 317 41.73 2.30 -60.57
N VAL A 318 41.72 3.53 -61.08
CA VAL A 318 41.48 4.75 -60.28
C VAL A 318 40.07 4.78 -59.70
N LEU A 319 39.04 4.36 -60.44
CA LEU A 319 37.68 4.23 -59.92
C LEU A 319 37.59 3.20 -58.78
N GLN A 320 38.28 2.05 -58.92
CA GLN A 320 38.28 1.00 -57.90
C GLN A 320 39.00 1.44 -56.61
N GLN A 321 40.12 2.16 -56.73
CA GLN A 321 40.79 2.79 -55.58
C GLN A 321 39.89 3.85 -54.91
N ASN A 322 39.17 4.66 -55.69
CA ASN A 322 38.22 5.63 -55.14
C ASN A 322 37.02 4.98 -54.43
N GLN A 323 36.54 3.82 -54.89
CA GLN A 323 35.50 3.08 -54.18
C GLN A 323 35.98 2.55 -52.81
N ASP A 324 37.21 2.04 -52.73
CA ASP A 324 37.76 1.56 -51.44
C ASP A 324 38.17 2.70 -50.50
N LEU A 325 38.51 3.89 -51.03
CA LEU A 325 38.63 5.10 -50.22
C LEU A 325 37.26 5.55 -49.67
N ARG A 326 36.20 5.54 -50.49
CA ARG A 326 34.83 5.84 -50.03
C ARG A 326 34.39 4.90 -48.91
N LYS A 327 34.52 3.58 -49.07
CA LYS A 327 34.21 2.61 -48.00
C LYS A 327 34.95 2.87 -46.68
N LYS A 328 36.18 3.42 -46.74
CA LYS A 328 36.95 3.81 -45.55
C LYS A 328 36.42 5.11 -44.94
N VAL A 329 36.03 6.08 -45.76
CA VAL A 329 35.36 7.32 -45.31
C VAL A 329 34.01 6.98 -44.69
N ASP A 330 33.13 6.23 -45.36
CA ASP A 330 31.81 5.82 -44.85
C ASP A 330 31.92 5.13 -43.48
N LYS A 331 32.95 4.28 -43.29
CA LYS A 331 33.22 3.60 -42.03
C LYS A 331 33.72 4.54 -40.92
N LEU A 332 34.57 5.51 -41.27
CA LEU A 332 35.05 6.54 -40.32
C LEU A 332 33.93 7.52 -39.95
N GLU A 333 33.12 7.95 -40.91
CA GLU A 333 31.96 8.83 -40.67
C GLU A 333 30.91 8.12 -39.80
N LYS A 334 30.64 6.83 -40.03
CA LYS A 334 29.77 6.05 -39.12
C LYS A 334 30.33 5.98 -37.69
N SER A 335 31.62 5.72 -37.51
CA SER A 335 32.22 5.72 -36.16
C SER A 335 32.28 7.11 -35.52
N LEU A 336 32.35 8.18 -36.33
CA LEU A 336 32.23 9.57 -35.84
C LEU A 336 30.80 9.92 -35.41
N GLU A 337 29.79 9.39 -36.11
CA GLU A 337 28.37 9.52 -35.75
C GLU A 337 28.07 8.84 -34.40
N GLU A 338 28.51 7.58 -34.25
CA GLU A 338 28.42 6.80 -33.00
C GLU A 338 29.11 7.53 -31.83
N VAL A 339 30.22 8.20 -32.09
CA VAL A 339 30.98 9.02 -31.14
C VAL A 339 30.29 10.36 -30.80
N ASN A 340 29.65 11.02 -31.77
CA ASN A 340 28.90 12.26 -31.52
C ASN A 340 27.67 12.01 -30.63
N VAL A 341 27.04 10.84 -30.74
CA VAL A 341 25.97 10.42 -29.81
C VAL A 341 26.49 10.33 -28.37
N LEU A 342 27.68 9.75 -28.15
CA LEU A 342 28.32 9.69 -26.83
C LEU A 342 28.68 11.10 -26.30
N LYS A 343 29.15 12.00 -27.16
CA LYS A 343 29.45 13.40 -26.82
C LYS A 343 28.21 14.15 -26.32
N VAL A 344 27.10 14.06 -27.05
CA VAL A 344 25.79 14.65 -26.64
C VAL A 344 25.26 14.01 -25.35
N SER A 345 25.57 12.72 -25.10
CA SER A 345 25.26 12.07 -23.82
C SER A 345 26.11 12.63 -22.66
N SER A 346 27.39 12.92 -22.90
CA SER A 346 28.29 13.50 -21.91
C SER A 346 27.86 14.91 -21.49
N ASP A 347 27.50 15.78 -22.45
CA ASP A 347 27.10 17.16 -22.18
C ASP A 347 25.82 17.21 -21.33
N LYS A 348 24.85 16.31 -21.60
CA LYS A 348 23.63 16.15 -20.77
C LYS A 348 23.94 15.64 -19.36
N MET A 349 24.92 14.73 -19.23
CA MET A 349 25.34 14.18 -17.94
C MET A 349 26.04 15.23 -17.08
N GLN A 350 26.80 16.14 -17.70
CA GLN A 350 27.44 17.26 -17.01
C GLN A 350 26.40 18.30 -16.52
N GLN A 351 25.36 18.59 -17.30
CA GLN A 351 24.22 19.41 -16.86
C GLN A 351 23.46 18.79 -15.68
N TYR A 352 23.37 17.46 -15.63
CA TYR A 352 22.75 16.73 -14.52
C TYR A 352 23.58 16.81 -13.22
N ASN A 353 24.92 16.72 -13.30
CA ASN A 353 25.79 16.92 -12.15
C ASN A 353 25.71 18.35 -11.59
N GLU A 354 25.64 19.37 -12.44
CA GLU A 354 25.37 20.75 -11.99
C GLU A 354 24.02 20.89 -11.26
N LEU A 355 22.99 20.15 -11.69
CA LEU A 355 21.67 20.15 -11.04
C LEU A 355 21.73 19.47 -9.66
N ILE A 356 22.47 18.35 -9.54
CA ILE A 356 22.71 17.66 -8.27
C ILE A 356 23.46 18.57 -7.29
N GLN A 357 24.55 19.21 -7.70
CA GLN A 357 25.32 20.12 -6.85
C GLN A 357 24.46 21.30 -6.36
N LYS A 358 23.61 21.86 -7.24
CA LYS A 358 22.64 22.91 -6.85
C LYS A 358 21.58 22.39 -5.86
N LYS A 359 21.14 21.12 -5.98
CA LYS A 359 20.21 20.51 -5.01
C LYS A 359 20.89 20.29 -3.66
N ILE A 360 22.08 19.69 -3.62
CA ILE A 360 22.85 19.43 -2.37
C ILE A 360 22.98 20.74 -1.57
N LYS A 361 23.49 21.81 -2.21
CA LYS A 361 23.67 23.12 -1.55
C LYS A 361 22.38 23.70 -0.96
N LEU A 362 21.24 23.50 -1.64
CA LEU A 362 19.94 23.97 -1.16
C LEU A 362 19.42 23.12 0.02
N LEU A 363 19.80 21.84 0.10
CA LEU A 363 19.56 21.01 1.29
C LEU A 363 20.49 21.40 2.46
N GLU A 364 21.77 21.70 2.21
CA GLU A 364 22.71 22.21 3.23
C GLU A 364 22.22 23.55 3.84
N GLU A 365 21.80 24.50 3.01
CA GLU A 365 21.22 25.78 3.44
C GLU A 365 19.94 25.59 4.28
N ARG A 366 19.12 24.59 3.93
CA ARG A 366 17.93 24.21 4.72
C ARG A 366 18.32 23.55 6.04
N LEU A 367 19.33 22.69 6.07
CA LEU A 367 19.86 22.04 7.27
C LEU A 367 20.38 23.09 8.27
N GLN A 368 21.11 24.09 7.78
CA GLN A 368 21.63 25.19 8.60
C GLN A 368 20.51 26.06 9.20
N LYS A 369 19.43 26.33 8.44
CA LYS A 369 18.25 27.03 8.95
C LYS A 369 17.50 26.20 10.01
N SER A 370 17.39 24.89 9.78
CA SER A 370 16.80 23.92 10.71
C SER A 370 17.51 23.93 12.07
N ASP A 371 18.85 23.97 12.07
CA ASP A 371 19.64 24.08 13.30
C ASP A 371 19.42 25.41 14.02
N GLN A 372 19.33 26.53 13.29
CA GLN A 372 19.02 27.84 13.88
C GLN A 372 17.64 27.87 14.56
N GLU A 373 16.65 27.20 13.97
CA GLU A 373 15.32 27.08 14.56
C GLU A 373 15.36 26.27 15.87
N ILE A 374 16.05 25.12 15.91
CA ILE A 374 16.29 24.36 17.15
C ILE A 374 16.93 25.25 18.23
N TYR A 375 17.99 25.99 17.90
CA TYR A 375 18.65 26.87 18.88
C TYR A 375 17.70 27.94 19.45
N SER A 376 16.79 28.48 18.63
CA SER A 376 15.79 29.46 19.10
C SER A 376 14.77 28.86 20.08
N PHE A 377 14.30 27.62 19.85
CA PHE A 377 13.39 26.93 20.77
C PHE A 377 14.09 26.57 22.09
N VAL A 378 15.36 26.15 22.05
CA VAL A 378 16.16 25.90 23.26
C VAL A 378 16.33 27.18 24.08
N GLN A 379 16.59 28.32 23.45
CA GLN A 379 16.71 29.60 24.15
C GLN A 379 15.37 30.03 24.79
N LEU A 380 14.25 29.97 24.07
CA LEU A 380 12.92 30.31 24.60
C LEU A 380 12.55 29.42 25.81
N TYR A 381 12.90 28.14 25.76
CA TYR A 381 12.69 27.22 26.89
C TYR A 381 13.60 27.56 28.09
N GLN A 382 14.82 28.01 27.85
CA GLN A 382 15.75 28.45 28.89
C GLN A 382 15.29 29.76 29.58
N GLU A 383 14.80 30.73 28.80
CA GLU A 383 14.18 31.97 29.32
C GLU A 383 12.92 31.66 30.14
N SER A 384 12.09 30.71 29.70
CA SER A 384 10.93 30.24 30.46
C SER A 384 11.30 29.54 31.77
N LEU A 385 12.45 28.86 31.83
CA LEU A 385 12.97 28.25 33.05
C LEU A 385 13.48 29.29 34.06
N GLU A 386 14.14 30.36 33.60
CA GLU A 386 14.57 31.46 34.48
C GLU A 386 13.36 32.19 35.08
N ALA A 387 12.33 32.51 34.27
CA ALA A 387 11.10 33.12 34.76
C ALA A 387 10.35 32.24 35.78
N PHE A 388 10.36 30.91 35.61
CA PHE A 388 9.82 29.98 36.60
C PHE A 388 10.68 29.96 37.88
N GLN A 389 12.00 29.95 37.75
CA GLN A 389 12.93 29.95 38.88
C GLN A 389 12.81 31.22 39.73
N ASP A 390 12.60 32.39 39.13
CA ASP A 390 12.35 33.65 39.86
C ASP A 390 10.98 33.71 40.53
N THR A 391 9.96 33.13 39.88
CA THR A 391 8.64 32.92 40.51
C THR A 391 8.76 32.01 41.74
N LEU A 392 9.54 30.93 41.63
CA LEU A 392 9.79 29.98 42.70
C LEU A 392 10.67 30.58 43.82
N ASN A 393 11.65 31.42 43.48
CA ASN A 393 12.43 32.21 44.45
C ASN A 393 11.54 33.19 45.23
N SER A 394 10.62 33.88 44.55
CA SER A 394 9.66 34.80 45.18
C SER A 394 8.72 34.07 46.14
N LEU A 395 8.14 32.94 45.71
CA LEU A 395 7.33 32.06 46.56
C LEU A 395 8.12 31.49 47.76
N LYS A 396 9.43 31.28 47.61
CA LYS A 396 10.31 30.79 48.68
C LYS A 396 10.60 31.85 49.73
N GLU A 397 10.77 33.13 49.35
CA GLU A 397 10.85 34.24 50.31
C GLU A 397 9.50 34.56 50.96
N GLU A 398 8.38 34.41 50.24
CA GLU A 398 7.04 34.50 50.83
C GLU A 398 6.78 33.36 51.81
N SER A 399 7.17 32.12 51.48
CA SER A 399 7.13 30.97 52.38
C SER A 399 7.96 31.24 53.64
N LYS A 400 9.20 31.73 53.52
CA LYS A 400 10.04 32.11 54.68
C LYS A 400 9.37 33.12 55.61
N LYS A 401 8.57 34.04 55.08
CA LYS A 401 7.77 35.00 55.87
C LYS A 401 6.57 34.35 56.56
N ARG A 402 6.01 33.26 56.00
CA ARG A 402 4.90 32.51 56.62
C ARG A 402 5.40 31.46 57.64
N THR A 403 6.64 30.99 57.55
CA THR A 403 7.23 29.99 58.48
C THR A 403 7.77 30.57 59.81
N SER A 404 7.19 31.65 60.34
CA SER A 404 7.46 32.09 61.72
C SER A 404 6.64 31.34 62.77
N ASP A 405 5.54 30.71 62.35
CA ASP A 405 4.55 30.09 63.23
C ASP A 405 4.13 28.69 62.75
N ALA A 406 3.81 27.85 63.74
CA ALA A 406 3.33 26.45 63.62
C ALA A 406 4.31 25.40 63.05
N LEU A 407 4.17 24.17 63.56
CA LEU A 407 5.03 23.00 63.32
C LEU A 407 4.18 21.72 63.39
N VAL A 408 4.77 20.59 62.98
CA VAL A 408 4.32 19.18 63.15
C VAL A 408 3.60 18.52 61.94
N ASP A 409 4.05 17.30 61.63
CA ASP A 409 3.49 16.25 60.75
C ASP A 409 3.25 16.50 59.24
N ASP A 410 4.36 16.67 58.50
CA ASP A 410 4.62 15.83 57.30
C ASP A 410 6.05 15.24 57.40
N VAL A 411 6.31 14.11 56.75
CA VAL A 411 7.62 13.44 56.78
C VAL A 411 8.64 14.25 55.96
N PRO A 412 9.75 14.72 56.56
CA PRO A 412 10.69 15.64 55.90
C PRO A 412 11.26 15.10 54.58
N TRP A 413 11.54 15.99 53.62
CA TRP A 413 11.99 15.64 52.27
C TRP A 413 13.31 14.83 52.27
N GLU A 414 14.14 15.04 53.29
CA GLU A 414 15.37 14.31 53.59
C GLU A 414 15.13 12.79 53.69
N PHE A 415 13.96 12.34 54.15
CA PHE A 415 13.57 10.93 54.18
C PHE A 415 13.43 10.36 52.76
N TRP A 416 12.65 11.03 51.91
CA TRP A 416 12.36 10.59 50.55
C TRP A 416 13.60 10.69 49.65
N SER A 417 14.39 11.75 49.81
CA SER A 417 15.70 11.91 49.15
C SER A 417 16.68 10.80 49.53
N ARG A 418 16.79 10.46 50.83
CA ARG A 418 17.60 9.32 51.30
C ARG A 418 17.08 7.98 50.77
N LEU A 419 15.78 7.84 50.57
CA LEU A 419 15.16 6.63 50.02
C LEU A 419 15.48 6.44 48.53
N LEU A 420 15.45 7.52 47.72
CA LEU A 420 15.95 7.52 46.35
C LEU A 420 17.43 7.11 46.29
N LEU A 421 18.29 7.77 47.08
CA LEU A 421 19.72 7.46 47.15
C LEU A 421 20.01 6.01 47.57
N THR A 422 19.13 5.40 48.38
CA THR A 422 19.24 3.98 48.74
C THR A 422 18.90 3.06 47.56
N ILE A 423 17.85 3.37 46.80
CA ILE A 423 17.47 2.65 45.57
C ILE A 423 18.57 2.78 44.50
N ASP A 424 19.12 3.98 44.32
CA ASP A 424 20.22 4.23 43.37
C ASP A 424 21.51 3.52 43.78
N GLY A 425 21.81 3.46 45.09
CA GLY A 425 22.90 2.64 45.63
C GLY A 425 22.73 1.15 45.28
N TRP A 426 21.53 0.60 45.49
CA TRP A 426 21.24 -0.80 45.11
C TRP A 426 21.35 -1.07 43.60
N VAL A 427 21.08 -0.08 42.73
CA VAL A 427 21.32 -0.20 41.28
C VAL A 427 22.82 -0.22 40.98
N LEU A 428 23.59 0.71 41.55
CA LEU A 428 25.05 0.79 41.34
C LEU A 428 25.78 -0.48 41.81
N GLU A 429 25.33 -1.05 42.93
CA GLU A 429 25.82 -2.32 43.49
C GLU A 429 25.23 -3.57 42.80
N LYS A 430 24.38 -3.40 41.76
CA LYS A 430 23.69 -4.47 41.02
C LYS A 430 22.84 -5.41 41.89
N LYS A 431 22.32 -4.90 43.01
CA LYS A 431 21.46 -5.61 43.97
C LYS A 431 19.98 -5.65 43.55
N ILE A 432 19.55 -4.74 42.66
CA ILE A 432 18.21 -4.72 42.02
C ILE A 432 18.33 -4.43 40.51
N SER A 433 17.30 -4.73 39.72
CA SER A 433 17.31 -4.39 38.28
C SER A 433 16.94 -2.92 38.03
N ASN A 434 17.33 -2.39 36.86
CA ASN A 434 16.95 -1.04 36.44
C ASN A 434 15.42 -0.87 36.28
N SER A 435 14.70 -1.94 35.92
CA SER A 435 13.24 -1.98 35.85
C SER A 435 12.59 -1.85 37.24
N ASP A 436 13.04 -2.64 38.22
CA ASP A 436 12.53 -2.59 39.59
C ASP A 436 12.81 -1.21 40.22
N ALA A 437 14.02 -0.69 39.99
CA ALA A 437 14.42 0.61 40.47
C ALA A 437 13.59 1.76 39.87
N LYS A 438 13.14 1.66 38.61
CA LYS A 438 12.22 2.65 38.00
C LYS A 438 10.90 2.71 38.77
N LEU A 439 10.28 1.54 39.02
CA LEU A 439 9.04 1.42 39.79
C LEU A 439 9.19 1.91 41.24
N LEU A 440 10.30 1.55 41.91
CA LEU A 440 10.56 2.01 43.28
C LEU A 440 10.78 3.53 43.36
N ARG A 441 11.54 4.13 42.42
CA ARG A 441 11.69 5.59 42.33
C ARG A 441 10.34 6.28 42.15
N GLU A 442 9.45 5.71 41.34
CA GLU A 442 8.12 6.27 41.09
C GLU A 442 7.23 6.25 42.36
N LEU A 443 7.24 5.14 43.12
CA LEU A 443 6.55 5.05 44.42
C LEU A 443 7.10 6.04 45.46
N VAL A 444 8.41 6.27 45.47
CA VAL A 444 9.04 7.31 46.32
C VAL A 444 8.64 8.71 45.88
N TRP A 445 8.63 8.98 44.57
CA TRP A 445 8.27 10.29 44.01
C TRP A 445 6.79 10.66 44.27
N LYS A 446 5.91 9.66 44.23
CA LYS A 446 4.50 9.77 44.60
C LYS A 446 4.24 9.82 46.13
N LYS A 447 5.29 9.76 46.97
CA LYS A 447 5.21 9.66 48.44
C LYS A 447 4.30 8.52 48.94
N GLU A 448 4.21 7.39 48.22
CA GLU A 448 3.19 6.38 48.54
C GLU A 448 3.40 5.74 49.92
N GLN A 449 2.29 5.55 50.65
CA GLN A 449 2.34 5.02 52.02
C GLN A 449 2.98 3.62 52.08
N CYS A 450 2.78 2.78 51.06
CA CYS A 450 3.31 1.42 51.03
C CYS A 450 4.85 1.36 51.10
N ILE A 451 5.56 2.29 50.46
CA ILE A 451 7.04 2.28 50.44
C ILE A 451 7.64 2.93 51.70
N ARG A 452 6.93 3.91 52.30
CA ARG A 452 7.25 4.45 53.63
C ARG A 452 7.09 3.38 54.71
N ASP A 453 5.95 2.69 54.73
CA ASP A 453 5.62 1.72 55.76
C ASP A 453 6.51 0.46 55.61
N ALA A 454 6.89 0.08 54.37
CA ALA A 454 7.92 -0.91 54.11
C ALA A 454 9.32 -0.48 54.60
N HIS A 455 9.72 0.78 54.42
CA HIS A 455 10.98 1.30 54.97
C HIS A 455 11.01 1.20 56.51
N ILE A 456 9.92 1.62 57.17
CA ILE A 456 9.77 1.56 58.62
C ILE A 456 9.86 0.10 59.11
N ALA A 457 9.17 -0.82 58.45
CA ALA A 457 9.21 -2.26 58.75
C ALA A 457 10.54 -2.97 58.42
N CYS A 458 11.51 -2.24 57.87
CA CYS A 458 12.84 -2.71 57.48
C CYS A 458 13.99 -2.06 58.27
N LYS A 459 13.70 -1.11 59.16
CA LYS A 459 14.69 -0.27 59.87
C LYS A 459 15.70 -1.05 60.74
N GLU A 460 15.37 -2.28 61.12
CA GLU A 460 16.18 -3.17 61.97
C GLU A 460 16.54 -4.51 61.29
N LYS A 461 16.35 -4.63 59.96
CA LYS A 461 16.51 -5.90 59.22
C LYS A 461 17.81 -6.00 58.43
N ASN A 462 18.22 -7.23 58.15
CA ASN A 462 19.36 -7.52 57.27
C ASN A 462 19.11 -7.02 55.84
N GLU A 463 20.15 -6.54 55.16
CA GLU A 463 20.02 -5.87 53.87
C GLU A 463 19.26 -6.69 52.80
N ARG A 464 19.46 -8.02 52.75
CA ARG A 464 18.71 -8.91 51.85
C ARG A 464 17.20 -8.92 52.12
N GLU A 465 16.79 -8.84 53.39
CA GLU A 465 15.38 -8.77 53.77
C GLU A 465 14.78 -7.41 53.39
N VAL A 466 15.55 -6.33 53.54
CA VAL A 466 15.16 -4.99 53.08
C VAL A 466 14.93 -5.01 51.56
N ILE A 467 15.93 -5.45 50.80
CA ILE A 467 15.85 -5.53 49.33
C ILE A 467 14.70 -6.43 48.89
N SER A 468 14.50 -7.61 49.50
CA SER A 468 13.36 -8.48 49.17
C SER A 468 11.99 -7.84 49.49
N THR A 469 11.90 -7.05 50.56
CA THR A 469 10.67 -6.35 50.93
C THR A 469 10.35 -5.21 49.94
N PHE A 470 11.37 -4.52 49.44
CA PHE A 470 11.22 -3.50 48.40
C PHE A 470 10.94 -4.11 47.02
N LEU A 471 11.67 -5.15 46.61
CA LEU A 471 11.39 -5.89 45.37
C LEU A 471 9.97 -6.47 45.34
N ARG A 472 9.39 -6.82 46.50
CA ARG A 472 7.97 -7.23 46.60
C ARG A 472 6.98 -6.09 46.31
N LEU A 473 7.35 -4.81 46.47
CA LEU A 473 6.56 -3.68 46.00
C LEU A 473 6.72 -3.50 44.48
N ALA A 474 7.94 -3.59 43.97
CA ALA A 474 8.24 -3.48 42.53
C ALA A 474 7.55 -4.59 41.70
N SER A 475 7.51 -5.82 42.22
CA SER A 475 6.88 -6.99 41.57
C SER A 475 5.36 -7.06 41.74
N SER A 476 4.69 -5.96 42.15
CA SER A 476 3.24 -5.90 42.38
C SER A 476 2.50 -4.83 41.57
N GLN A 477 2.65 -4.85 40.24
CA GLN A 477 1.68 -4.17 39.36
C GLN A 477 1.27 -4.95 38.09
N THR A 478 1.56 -6.25 38.02
CA THR A 478 0.53 -7.15 37.48
C THR A 478 -0.61 -7.17 38.49
N SER A 479 -1.82 -6.79 38.06
CA SER A 479 -3.03 -7.20 38.76
C SER A 479 -3.05 -8.73 38.83
N PRO A 480 -3.45 -9.36 39.95
CA PRO A 480 -3.70 -10.80 39.93
C PRO A 480 -4.77 -11.07 38.88
N GLY A 481 -4.42 -11.88 37.86
CA GLY A 481 -5.23 -12.06 36.66
C GLY A 481 -6.67 -12.42 37.00
N LEU A 482 -7.61 -11.62 36.49
CA LEU A 482 -9.03 -11.82 36.76
C LEU A 482 -9.49 -13.17 36.21
N TYR A 483 -10.40 -13.84 36.91
CA TYR A 483 -11.09 -15.01 36.36
C TYR A 483 -12.36 -14.54 35.63
N ILE A 484 -12.34 -14.66 34.30
CA ILE A 484 -13.37 -14.17 33.37
C ILE A 484 -13.97 -15.36 32.64
N VAL A 485 -15.29 -15.51 32.74
CA VAL A 485 -16.05 -16.53 31.98
C VAL A 485 -16.95 -15.82 30.96
N HIS A 486 -16.73 -16.10 29.68
CA HIS A 486 -17.67 -15.71 28.63
C HIS A 486 -18.73 -16.80 28.44
N ILE A 487 -20.00 -16.40 28.36
CA ILE A 487 -21.13 -17.28 28.02
C ILE A 487 -21.72 -16.72 26.72
N ALA A 488 -21.65 -17.48 25.64
CA ALA A 488 -22.02 -17.03 24.31
C ALA A 488 -22.75 -18.14 23.52
N ALA A 489 -23.40 -17.74 22.43
CA ALA A 489 -23.95 -18.67 21.46
C ALA A 489 -23.00 -18.94 20.27
N GLU A 490 -21.98 -18.08 20.06
CA GLU A 490 -20.96 -18.22 19.02
C GLU A 490 -19.54 -18.03 19.59
N MET A 491 -18.56 -18.64 18.91
CA MET A 491 -17.12 -18.42 19.05
C MET A 491 -16.45 -18.79 17.72
N ALA A 492 -15.59 -17.93 17.17
CA ALA A 492 -14.83 -18.24 15.96
C ALA A 492 -13.64 -19.19 16.26
N PRO A 493 -13.29 -20.13 15.35
CA PRO A 493 -14.04 -20.51 14.15
C PRO A 493 -15.21 -21.47 14.43
N VAL A 494 -15.17 -22.17 15.57
CA VAL A 494 -15.92 -23.43 15.83
C VAL A 494 -17.45 -23.32 15.76
N ALA A 495 -18.01 -22.18 16.17
CA ALA A 495 -19.44 -21.92 16.12
C ALA A 495 -19.68 -20.47 15.69
N LYS A 496 -19.74 -20.21 14.39
CA LYS A 496 -19.73 -18.85 13.82
C LYS A 496 -20.85 -18.67 12.79
N VAL A 497 -21.62 -17.60 12.95
CA VAL A 497 -22.68 -17.10 12.03
C VAL A 497 -22.39 -15.65 11.63
N GLY A 498 -21.69 -14.88 12.48
CA GLY A 498 -21.23 -13.54 12.17
C GLY A 498 -20.18 -13.04 13.16
N GLY A 499 -20.06 -11.71 13.26
CA GLY A 499 -19.03 -11.06 14.06
C GLY A 499 -19.14 -11.27 15.58
N LEU A 500 -20.22 -11.88 16.10
CA LEU A 500 -20.32 -12.20 17.53
C LEU A 500 -19.26 -13.23 17.92
N GLY A 501 -19.11 -14.30 17.13
CA GLY A 501 -18.06 -15.31 17.34
C GLY A 501 -16.65 -14.72 17.23
N ASP A 502 -16.42 -13.82 16.28
CA ASP A 502 -15.12 -13.13 16.11
C ASP A 502 -14.78 -12.24 17.33
N VAL A 503 -15.77 -11.55 17.91
CA VAL A 503 -15.59 -10.74 19.13
C VAL A 503 -15.29 -11.61 20.35
N VAL A 504 -16.04 -12.69 20.56
CA VAL A 504 -15.83 -13.61 21.70
C VAL A 504 -14.41 -14.18 21.68
N THR A 505 -13.94 -14.61 20.50
CA THR A 505 -12.59 -15.14 20.32
C THR A 505 -11.52 -14.05 20.47
N GLY A 506 -11.63 -12.93 19.76
CA GLY A 506 -10.61 -11.87 19.77
C GLY A 506 -10.45 -11.18 21.12
N LEU A 507 -11.56 -10.81 21.76
CA LEU A 507 -11.54 -10.25 23.12
C LEU A 507 -11.02 -11.28 24.13
N GLY A 508 -11.42 -12.55 24.00
CA GLY A 508 -10.91 -13.64 24.85
C GLY A 508 -9.40 -13.84 24.73
N LYS A 509 -8.87 -13.93 23.50
CA LYS A 509 -7.43 -14.08 23.22
C LYS A 509 -6.64 -12.92 23.81
N THR A 510 -7.08 -11.67 23.64
CA THR A 510 -6.35 -10.52 24.20
C THR A 510 -6.45 -10.43 25.73
N LEU A 511 -7.60 -10.75 26.34
CA LEU A 511 -7.68 -10.82 27.82
C LEU A 511 -6.79 -11.94 28.39
N GLN A 512 -6.63 -13.06 27.67
CA GLN A 512 -5.69 -14.12 28.01
C GLN A 512 -4.22 -13.68 27.82
N LYS A 513 -3.89 -12.99 26.71
CA LYS A 513 -2.56 -12.37 26.47
C LYS A 513 -2.20 -11.35 27.57
N LYS A 514 -3.20 -10.64 28.14
CA LYS A 514 -3.09 -9.77 29.32
C LYS A 514 -2.93 -10.50 30.66
N GLY A 515 -2.86 -11.84 30.66
CA GLY A 515 -2.62 -12.65 31.85
C GLY A 515 -3.86 -12.94 32.71
N HIS A 516 -5.07 -12.74 32.18
CA HIS A 516 -6.30 -13.14 32.85
C HIS A 516 -6.61 -14.63 32.62
N LEU A 517 -7.27 -15.30 33.57
CA LEU A 517 -7.84 -16.62 33.33
C LEU A 517 -9.16 -16.46 32.58
N VAL A 518 -9.12 -16.65 31.26
CA VAL A 518 -10.29 -16.60 30.39
C VAL A 518 -10.79 -18.01 30.11
N GLU A 519 -12.09 -18.25 30.32
CA GLU A 519 -12.78 -19.47 29.88
C GLU A 519 -14.04 -19.11 29.09
N ILE A 520 -14.45 -19.99 28.17
CA ILE A 520 -15.65 -19.79 27.34
C ILE A 520 -16.61 -20.96 27.54
N ILE A 521 -17.92 -20.67 27.65
CA ILE A 521 -18.99 -21.67 27.69
C ILE A 521 -19.88 -21.49 26.47
N LEU A 522 -20.08 -22.58 25.71
CA LEU A 522 -20.89 -22.66 24.50
C LEU A 522 -21.89 -23.83 24.55
N PRO A 523 -22.95 -23.84 23.73
CA PRO A 523 -23.68 -25.07 23.42
C PRO A 523 -22.82 -26.01 22.58
N LYS A 524 -22.92 -27.33 22.81
CA LYS A 524 -22.39 -28.34 21.88
C LYS A 524 -23.39 -28.54 20.73
N TYR A 525 -23.23 -27.75 19.67
CA TYR A 525 -24.02 -27.90 18.45
C TYR A 525 -23.61 -29.17 17.68
N ASP A 526 -24.56 -29.77 16.98
CA ASP A 526 -24.28 -30.81 15.98
C ASP A 526 -23.59 -30.24 14.73
N CYS A 527 -23.90 -28.99 14.36
CA CYS A 527 -23.32 -28.29 13.21
C CYS A 527 -22.04 -27.49 13.47
N MET A 528 -21.36 -27.67 14.62
CA MET A 528 -20.10 -26.95 14.91
C MET A 528 -18.91 -27.50 14.09
N GLN A 529 -17.90 -26.66 13.85
CA GLN A 529 -16.67 -27.08 13.17
C GLN A 529 -15.74 -27.80 14.17
N TYR A 530 -15.80 -29.13 14.17
CA TYR A 530 -15.05 -29.97 15.12
C TYR A 530 -13.53 -29.89 14.93
N ASP A 531 -13.06 -29.69 13.69
CA ASP A 531 -11.62 -29.68 13.35
C ASP A 531 -10.85 -28.51 14.00
N GLY A 532 -11.55 -27.44 14.39
CA GLY A 532 -11.00 -26.29 15.11
C GLY A 532 -10.91 -26.46 16.63
N ILE A 533 -11.13 -27.67 17.17
CA ILE A 533 -11.12 -27.96 18.62
C ILE A 533 -10.03 -28.99 18.95
N HIS A 534 -9.00 -28.55 19.66
CA HIS A 534 -7.96 -29.44 20.19
C HIS A 534 -8.39 -30.07 21.52
N ASP A 535 -7.90 -31.28 21.80
CA ASP A 535 -8.14 -32.05 23.04
C ASP A 535 -9.62 -32.24 23.44
N LEU A 536 -10.54 -32.19 22.47
CA LEU A 536 -11.99 -32.32 22.71
C LEU A 536 -12.33 -33.64 23.39
N ARG A 537 -12.79 -33.58 24.65
CA ARG A 537 -13.17 -34.74 25.44
C ARG A 537 -14.36 -34.46 26.35
N ALA A 538 -15.21 -35.46 26.52
CA ALA A 538 -16.27 -35.41 27.51
C ALA A 538 -15.68 -35.55 28.93
N LEU A 539 -16.09 -34.70 29.86
CA LEU A 539 -15.73 -34.83 31.27
C LEU A 539 -16.53 -35.96 31.92
N ASP A 540 -15.94 -36.66 32.89
CA ASP A 540 -16.66 -37.65 33.69
C ASP A 540 -17.47 -37.01 34.83
N VAL A 541 -18.20 -35.95 34.46
CA VAL A 541 -19.12 -35.18 35.29
C VAL A 541 -20.40 -34.99 34.48
N THR A 542 -21.56 -35.15 35.12
CA THR A 542 -22.87 -34.86 34.55
C THR A 542 -23.51 -33.76 35.39
N VAL A 543 -23.91 -32.66 34.75
CA VAL A 543 -24.50 -31.50 35.44
C VAL A 543 -26.01 -31.57 35.29
N GLU A 544 -26.75 -31.53 36.40
CA GLU A 544 -28.21 -31.52 36.38
C GLU A 544 -28.75 -30.08 36.38
N SER A 545 -29.41 -29.65 35.29
CA SER A 545 -30.01 -28.32 35.15
C SER A 545 -31.54 -28.37 35.21
N TYR A 546 -32.15 -27.33 35.77
CA TYR A 546 -33.61 -27.19 35.80
C TYR A 546 -34.17 -26.73 34.45
N PHE A 547 -35.28 -27.34 34.02
CA PHE A 547 -36.17 -26.77 33.00
C PHE A 547 -37.61 -27.28 33.18
N ASP A 548 -38.62 -26.44 32.92
CA ASP A 548 -40.06 -26.80 32.93
C ASP A 548 -40.48 -27.68 34.14
N GLY A 549 -40.02 -27.32 35.34
CA GLY A 549 -40.35 -27.99 36.61
C GLY A 549 -39.57 -29.28 36.91
N LYS A 550 -38.57 -29.64 36.09
CA LYS A 550 -37.80 -30.90 36.17
C LYS A 550 -36.30 -30.63 36.15
N LEU A 551 -35.51 -31.61 36.57
CA LEU A 551 -34.06 -31.64 36.33
C LEU A 551 -33.76 -32.48 35.09
N PHE A 552 -32.77 -32.04 34.31
CA PHE A 552 -32.26 -32.70 33.11
C PHE A 552 -30.74 -32.77 33.17
N GLN A 553 -30.20 -33.90 32.72
CA GLN A 553 -28.76 -34.12 32.68
C GLN A 553 -28.12 -33.40 31.49
N ASN A 554 -26.90 -32.93 31.68
CA ASN A 554 -26.05 -32.33 30.65
C ASN A 554 -24.68 -32.98 30.70
N LYS A 555 -24.17 -33.44 29.55
CA LYS A 555 -22.77 -33.85 29.44
C LYS A 555 -21.93 -32.60 29.17
N ILE A 556 -20.90 -32.41 29.97
CA ILE A 556 -19.95 -31.30 29.78
C ILE A 556 -18.76 -31.84 28.99
N TRP A 557 -18.44 -31.17 27.89
CA TRP A 557 -17.23 -31.42 27.11
C TRP A 557 -16.25 -30.27 27.35
N VAL A 558 -14.96 -30.55 27.25
CA VAL A 558 -13.89 -29.55 27.29
C VAL A 558 -12.98 -29.72 26.07
N GLY A 559 -12.47 -28.61 25.54
CA GLY A 559 -11.44 -28.58 24.51
C GLY A 559 -10.75 -27.22 24.47
N THR A 560 -9.75 -27.06 23.61
CA THR A 560 -9.01 -25.82 23.40
C THR A 560 -9.26 -25.29 22.00
N VAL A 561 -9.64 -24.02 21.87
CA VAL A 561 -9.93 -23.35 20.60
C VAL A 561 -9.15 -22.04 20.58
N GLU A 562 -8.28 -21.82 19.57
CA GLU A 562 -7.46 -20.60 19.47
C GLU A 562 -6.61 -20.29 20.74
N GLY A 563 -6.23 -21.33 21.49
CA GLY A 563 -5.51 -21.22 22.77
C GLY A 563 -6.40 -20.99 24.01
N LEU A 564 -7.71 -20.78 23.83
CA LEU A 564 -8.68 -20.56 24.90
C LEU A 564 -9.33 -21.88 25.34
N PRO A 565 -9.50 -22.13 26.65
CA PRO A 565 -10.25 -23.29 27.15
C PRO A 565 -11.77 -23.06 26.99
N VAL A 566 -12.42 -24.00 26.31
CA VAL A 566 -13.86 -23.95 25.99
C VAL A 566 -14.58 -25.15 26.59
N TYR A 567 -15.70 -24.89 27.26
CA TYR A 567 -16.64 -25.92 27.73
C TYR A 567 -17.89 -25.92 26.85
N PHE A 568 -18.20 -27.09 26.27
CA PHE A 568 -19.39 -27.26 25.43
C PHE A 568 -20.45 -28.06 26.21
N ILE A 569 -21.65 -27.49 26.35
CA ILE A 569 -22.77 -28.11 27.08
C ILE A 569 -23.63 -28.90 26.11
N GLU A 570 -23.79 -30.20 26.38
CA GLU A 570 -24.63 -31.12 25.60
C GLU A 570 -25.86 -31.55 26.42
N PRO A 571 -27.06 -30.98 26.17
CA PRO A 571 -28.26 -31.30 26.93
C PRO A 571 -28.84 -32.67 26.59
N HIS A 572 -29.03 -33.52 27.59
CA HIS A 572 -29.85 -34.73 27.48
C HIS A 572 -31.34 -34.40 27.66
N HIS A 573 -31.81 -33.34 26.99
CA HIS A 573 -33.20 -32.90 27.00
C HIS A 573 -33.97 -33.50 25.80
N PRO A 574 -35.19 -34.04 25.97
CA PRO A 574 -35.95 -34.69 24.88
C PRO A 574 -36.13 -33.86 23.60
N ASN A 575 -36.23 -32.53 23.72
CA ASN A 575 -36.38 -31.62 22.57
C ASN A 575 -35.08 -31.43 21.75
N LYS A 576 -33.95 -32.02 22.15
CA LYS A 576 -32.66 -31.98 21.43
C LYS A 576 -32.26 -30.56 20.99
N PHE A 577 -32.18 -29.62 21.93
CA PHE A 577 -32.05 -28.18 21.63
C PHE A 577 -30.88 -27.82 20.70
N PHE A 578 -29.75 -28.52 20.77
CA PHE A 578 -28.56 -28.24 19.94
C PHE A 578 -28.21 -29.36 18.96
N TRP A 579 -29.19 -30.19 18.61
CA TRP A 579 -29.08 -31.25 17.60
C TRP A 579 -30.13 -31.00 16.50
N ARG A 580 -29.92 -29.95 15.71
CA ARG A 580 -30.89 -29.39 14.75
C ARG A 580 -30.26 -29.06 13.38
N GLY A 581 -28.95 -29.23 13.22
CA GLY A 581 -28.18 -28.80 12.05
C GLY A 581 -28.01 -27.28 11.91
N GLN A 582 -28.48 -26.49 12.88
CA GLN A 582 -28.53 -25.02 12.81
C GLN A 582 -28.22 -24.35 14.15
N TYR A 583 -27.46 -23.24 14.09
CA TYR A 583 -27.19 -22.39 15.24
C TYR A 583 -28.43 -21.62 15.70
N TYR A 584 -29.14 -20.95 14.79
CA TYR A 584 -30.29 -20.06 15.06
C TYR A 584 -31.44 -20.30 14.09
N GLY A 585 -32.63 -19.80 14.43
CA GLY A 585 -33.80 -19.77 13.54
C GLY A 585 -34.85 -20.83 13.82
N GLU A 586 -34.66 -21.66 14.86
CA GLU A 586 -35.64 -22.65 15.27
C GLU A 586 -36.82 -21.97 16.00
N HIS A 587 -38.04 -22.48 15.82
CA HIS A 587 -39.22 -21.90 16.46
C HIS A 587 -39.19 -21.93 18.00
N ASP A 588 -38.36 -22.78 18.61
CA ASP A 588 -38.12 -22.85 20.05
C ASP A 588 -36.81 -22.19 20.51
N ASP A 589 -36.22 -21.29 19.70
CA ASP A 589 -34.99 -20.55 20.02
C ASP A 589 -34.98 -19.93 21.43
N PHE A 590 -36.10 -19.32 21.89
CA PHE A 590 -36.20 -18.79 23.26
C PHE A 590 -35.96 -19.87 24.32
N LYS A 591 -36.50 -21.09 24.12
CA LYS A 591 -36.30 -22.23 25.02
C LYS A 591 -34.91 -22.83 24.89
N ARG A 592 -34.37 -22.96 23.67
CA ARG A 592 -32.99 -23.43 23.41
C ARG A 592 -31.99 -22.62 24.24
N PHE A 593 -32.05 -21.29 24.14
CA PHE A 593 -31.04 -20.41 24.72
C PHE A 593 -31.28 -20.05 26.20
N SER A 594 -32.53 -20.00 26.66
CA SER A 594 -32.82 -19.91 28.11
C SER A 594 -32.46 -21.19 28.88
N PHE A 595 -32.63 -22.38 28.27
CA PHE A 595 -32.10 -23.64 28.80
C PHE A 595 -30.58 -23.57 28.94
N PHE A 596 -29.87 -23.19 27.87
CA PHE A 596 -28.40 -23.09 27.87
C PHE A 596 -27.88 -22.10 28.92
N SER A 597 -28.47 -20.90 29.00
CA SER A 597 -28.14 -19.90 30.01
C SER A 597 -28.27 -20.43 31.44
N ARG A 598 -29.29 -21.27 31.69
CA ARG A 598 -29.49 -21.94 32.97
C ARG A 598 -28.45 -23.03 33.23
N ALA A 599 -28.19 -23.89 32.24
CA ALA A 599 -27.19 -24.96 32.34
C ALA A 599 -25.74 -24.44 32.52
N ALA A 600 -25.40 -23.29 31.92
CA ALA A 600 -24.09 -22.67 32.07
C ALA A 600 -23.80 -22.18 33.50
N LEU A 601 -24.76 -21.48 34.13
CA LEU A 601 -24.65 -21.08 35.54
C LEU A 601 -24.66 -22.28 36.49
N GLU A 602 -25.41 -23.33 36.16
CA GLU A 602 -25.44 -24.58 36.92
C GLU A 602 -24.10 -25.33 36.86
N PHE A 603 -23.45 -25.39 35.69
CA PHE A 603 -22.09 -25.91 35.54
C PHE A 603 -21.09 -25.12 36.38
N LEU A 604 -21.13 -23.78 36.35
CA LEU A 604 -20.25 -22.94 37.18
C LEU A 604 -20.42 -23.22 38.68
N LEU A 605 -21.68 -23.34 39.15
CA LEU A 605 -21.98 -23.67 40.54
C LEU A 605 -21.48 -25.07 40.92
N GLN A 606 -21.84 -26.10 40.15
CA GLN A 606 -21.52 -27.50 40.48
C GLN A 606 -20.02 -27.82 40.32
N ALA A 607 -19.30 -27.12 39.43
CA ALA A 607 -17.84 -27.19 39.32
C ALA A 607 -17.10 -26.36 40.40
N GLY A 608 -17.82 -25.66 41.29
CA GLY A 608 -17.23 -24.82 42.34
C GLY A 608 -16.47 -23.59 41.82
N LYS A 609 -16.69 -23.21 40.55
CA LYS A 609 -16.00 -22.11 39.87
C LYS A 609 -16.45 -20.77 40.45
N LYS A 610 -15.50 -19.88 40.76
CA LYS A 610 -15.75 -18.55 41.34
C LYS A 610 -15.15 -17.42 40.48
N PRO A 611 -15.71 -17.12 39.30
CA PRO A 611 -15.24 -16.03 38.45
C PRO A 611 -15.40 -14.66 39.13
N ASP A 612 -14.51 -13.73 38.79
CA ASP A 612 -14.64 -12.29 39.09
C ASP A 612 -15.61 -11.63 38.10
N ILE A 613 -15.65 -12.10 36.84
CA ILE A 613 -16.52 -11.60 35.77
C ILE A 613 -17.24 -12.76 35.09
N ILE A 614 -18.55 -12.64 34.90
CA ILE A 614 -19.30 -13.42 33.91
C ILE A 614 -19.75 -12.46 32.82
N HIS A 615 -19.34 -12.70 31.58
CA HIS A 615 -19.65 -11.88 30.42
C HIS A 615 -20.64 -12.62 29.51
N CYS A 616 -21.85 -12.08 29.37
CA CYS A 616 -22.88 -12.60 28.47
C CYS A 616 -23.02 -11.74 27.21
N HIS A 617 -23.38 -12.37 26.09
CA HIS A 617 -23.45 -11.77 24.76
C HIS A 617 -24.82 -12.05 24.09
N ASP A 618 -25.48 -10.97 23.65
CA ASP A 618 -26.80 -10.95 23.00
C ASP A 618 -27.95 -11.65 23.75
N TRP A 619 -29.15 -11.54 23.19
CA TRP A 619 -30.40 -11.96 23.81
C TRP A 619 -30.41 -13.44 24.24
N GLN A 620 -29.68 -14.29 23.50
CA GLN A 620 -29.53 -15.72 23.78
C GLN A 620 -28.98 -15.99 25.19
N THR A 621 -28.06 -15.15 25.67
CA THR A 621 -27.44 -15.31 26.99
C THR A 621 -27.82 -14.20 27.97
N ALA A 622 -28.65 -13.25 27.55
CA ALA A 622 -29.19 -12.18 28.39
C ALA A 622 -29.93 -12.70 29.65
N PHE A 623 -30.46 -13.93 29.62
CA PHE A 623 -31.06 -14.61 30.78
C PHE A 623 -30.07 -14.83 31.94
N VAL A 624 -28.75 -14.89 31.66
CA VAL A 624 -27.71 -15.10 32.68
C VAL A 624 -27.77 -14.02 33.76
N ALA A 625 -28.06 -12.76 33.41
CA ALA A 625 -28.08 -11.65 34.36
C ALA A 625 -29.18 -11.76 35.43
N PRO A 626 -30.49 -11.93 35.10
CA PRO A 626 -31.51 -12.20 36.12
C PRO A 626 -31.31 -13.54 36.83
N LEU A 627 -30.98 -14.63 36.10
CA LEU A 627 -30.74 -15.95 36.70
C LEU A 627 -29.66 -15.89 37.79
N TYR A 628 -28.56 -15.17 37.53
CA TYR A 628 -27.44 -15.07 38.45
C TYR A 628 -27.86 -14.45 39.80
N TRP A 629 -28.52 -13.29 39.79
CA TRP A 629 -28.91 -12.60 41.02
C TRP A 629 -30.04 -13.28 41.77
N ASP A 630 -31.03 -13.81 41.05
CA ASP A 630 -32.23 -14.42 41.63
C ASP A 630 -31.94 -15.83 42.19
N LEU A 631 -31.19 -16.66 41.45
CA LEU A 631 -31.07 -18.10 41.73
C LEU A 631 -29.68 -18.60 42.11
N TYR A 632 -28.59 -17.90 41.77
CA TYR A 632 -27.22 -18.42 41.92
C TYR A 632 -26.36 -17.70 42.97
N ALA A 633 -26.45 -16.37 43.06
CA ALA A 633 -25.80 -15.61 44.11
C ALA A 633 -26.27 -16.03 45.53
N PRO A 634 -27.57 -16.30 45.78
CA PRO A 634 -28.03 -16.87 47.05
C PRO A 634 -27.51 -18.29 47.33
N LYS A 635 -27.11 -19.06 46.30
CA LYS A 635 -26.54 -20.41 46.42
C LYS A 635 -25.02 -20.43 46.57
N GLY A 636 -24.37 -19.27 46.66
CA GLY A 636 -22.92 -19.15 46.87
C GLY A 636 -22.07 -18.90 45.62
N LEU A 637 -22.67 -18.85 44.43
CA LEU A 637 -22.02 -18.33 43.21
C LEU A 637 -22.22 -16.81 43.16
N ASN A 638 -21.57 -16.08 44.07
CA ASN A 638 -21.80 -14.64 44.31
C ASN A 638 -20.56 -13.74 44.12
N SER A 639 -19.42 -14.32 43.72
CA SER A 639 -18.17 -13.58 43.47
C SER A 639 -18.33 -12.59 42.30
N ALA A 640 -18.86 -13.08 41.18
CA ALA A 640 -18.81 -12.40 39.90
C ALA A 640 -19.55 -11.05 39.88
N ARG A 641 -19.06 -10.17 39.00
CA ARG A 641 -19.86 -9.09 38.41
C ARG A 641 -20.34 -9.53 37.03
N ILE A 642 -21.56 -9.15 36.66
CA ILE A 642 -22.13 -9.48 35.37
C ILE A 642 -21.85 -8.36 34.37
N CYS A 643 -21.20 -8.70 33.26
CA CYS A 643 -21.08 -7.88 32.07
C CYS A 643 -22.04 -8.41 30.99
N PHE A 644 -22.71 -7.51 30.28
CA PHE A 644 -23.54 -7.86 29.12
C PHE A 644 -23.13 -7.00 27.92
N THR A 645 -22.86 -7.64 26.77
CA THR A 645 -22.69 -6.94 25.48
C THR A 645 -23.86 -7.26 24.58
N CYS A 646 -24.54 -6.23 24.08
CA CYS A 646 -25.45 -6.34 22.95
C CYS A 646 -24.73 -5.90 21.68
N HIS A 647 -24.58 -6.81 20.72
CA HIS A 647 -23.96 -6.59 19.41
C HIS A 647 -24.97 -6.02 18.41
N ASN A 648 -26.27 -6.32 18.54
CA ASN A 648 -27.33 -5.66 17.77
C ASN A 648 -28.68 -5.64 18.50
N PHE A 649 -29.14 -4.46 18.94
CA PHE A 649 -30.44 -4.23 19.60
C PHE A 649 -31.68 -4.44 18.71
N GLU A 650 -31.52 -4.84 17.45
CA GLU A 650 -32.58 -5.43 16.63
C GLU A 650 -33.05 -6.79 17.19
N TYR A 651 -32.13 -7.62 17.70
CA TYR A 651 -32.43 -8.96 18.20
C TYR A 651 -32.61 -8.95 19.72
N GLN A 652 -33.83 -8.72 20.18
CA GLN A 652 -34.14 -8.53 21.61
C GLN A 652 -34.62 -9.79 22.33
N GLY A 653 -34.98 -10.85 21.60
CA GLY A 653 -35.47 -12.12 22.15
C GLY A 653 -36.88 -12.06 22.74
N THR A 654 -37.69 -11.06 22.37
CA THR A 654 -39.02 -10.84 22.97
C THR A 654 -39.96 -12.03 22.74
N ALA A 655 -40.55 -12.56 23.81
CA ALA A 655 -41.47 -13.70 23.80
C ALA A 655 -42.55 -13.57 24.89
N SER A 656 -43.50 -14.50 24.97
CA SER A 656 -44.54 -14.50 26.00
C SER A 656 -43.92 -14.62 27.41
N ALA A 657 -44.44 -13.85 28.37
CA ALA A 657 -43.99 -13.89 29.76
C ALA A 657 -43.98 -15.32 30.36
N SER A 658 -44.91 -16.19 29.92
CA SER A 658 -45.01 -17.57 30.37
C SER A 658 -43.79 -18.43 30.06
N GLU A 659 -43.01 -18.11 29.03
CA GLU A 659 -41.82 -18.90 28.66
C GLU A 659 -40.62 -18.63 29.58
N LEU A 660 -40.60 -17.49 30.28
CA LEU A 660 -39.53 -17.17 31.23
C LEU A 660 -39.52 -18.13 32.44
N ALA A 661 -40.69 -18.69 32.78
CA ALA A 661 -40.80 -19.71 33.82
C ALA A 661 -40.09 -21.04 33.46
N SER A 662 -39.88 -21.33 32.15
CA SER A 662 -39.23 -22.57 31.72
C SER A 662 -37.80 -22.68 32.23
N CYS A 663 -37.00 -21.60 32.25
CA CYS A 663 -35.67 -21.60 32.86
C CYS A 663 -35.67 -21.41 34.39
N GLY A 664 -36.84 -21.31 35.02
CA GLY A 664 -37.03 -21.27 36.47
C GLY A 664 -36.95 -19.87 37.10
N LEU A 665 -37.11 -18.81 36.31
CA LEU A 665 -37.29 -17.44 36.79
C LEU A 665 -38.78 -17.16 37.10
N ASP A 666 -39.06 -16.26 38.05
CA ASP A 666 -40.45 -15.86 38.33
C ASP A 666 -40.99 -14.93 37.24
N ALA A 667 -41.91 -15.46 36.42
CA ALA A 667 -42.53 -14.72 35.32
C ALA A 667 -43.46 -13.58 35.79
N GLN A 668 -44.03 -13.63 37.00
CA GLN A 668 -44.92 -12.59 37.52
C GLN A 668 -44.14 -11.41 38.09
N GLU A 669 -43.09 -11.66 38.86
CA GLU A 669 -42.22 -10.57 39.37
C GLU A 669 -41.31 -9.96 38.30
N LEU A 670 -41.00 -10.69 37.23
CA LEU A 670 -40.17 -10.17 36.13
C LEU A 670 -40.97 -9.54 34.98
N ASN A 671 -42.23 -9.93 34.74
CA ASN A 671 -43.09 -9.25 33.76
C ASN A 671 -43.67 -7.93 34.30
N ARG A 672 -42.78 -7.00 34.67
CA ARG A 672 -43.11 -5.67 35.17
C ARG A 672 -42.39 -4.57 34.38
N PRO A 673 -42.96 -3.35 34.27
CA PRO A 673 -42.33 -2.23 33.56
C PRO A 673 -40.92 -1.90 34.06
N ASP A 674 -40.69 -2.02 35.38
CA ASP A 674 -39.42 -1.80 36.06
C ASP A 674 -38.48 -3.03 36.07
N ARG A 675 -38.82 -4.08 35.31
CA ARG A 675 -38.05 -5.33 35.16
C ARG A 675 -37.94 -5.72 33.68
N MET A 676 -38.50 -6.88 33.29
CA MET A 676 -38.28 -7.50 31.97
C MET A 676 -39.47 -7.34 31.01
N GLN A 677 -40.61 -6.77 31.40
CA GLN A 677 -41.74 -6.54 30.50
C GLN A 677 -41.30 -5.73 29.27
N ASP A 678 -41.72 -6.14 28.07
CA ASP A 678 -41.42 -5.42 26.84
C ASP A 678 -42.07 -4.02 26.83
N ASN A 679 -41.35 -3.03 26.28
CA ASN A 679 -41.83 -1.63 26.27
C ASN A 679 -42.94 -1.38 25.23
N THR A 680 -43.26 -2.36 24.38
CA THR A 680 -44.30 -2.29 23.34
C THR A 680 -45.40 -3.34 23.49
N ALA A 681 -45.11 -4.49 24.11
CA ALA A 681 -46.06 -5.59 24.30
C ALA A 681 -46.13 -6.03 25.78
N HIS A 682 -47.16 -5.59 26.52
CA HIS A 682 -47.23 -5.77 27.98
C HIS A 682 -47.35 -7.22 28.47
N ASP A 683 -47.85 -8.15 27.65
CA ASP A 683 -47.90 -9.59 27.96
C ASP A 683 -46.61 -10.34 27.59
N SER A 684 -45.62 -9.63 27.03
CA SER A 684 -44.32 -10.17 26.61
C SER A 684 -43.18 -9.70 27.49
N VAL A 685 -42.15 -10.54 27.60
CA VAL A 685 -40.88 -10.22 28.25
C VAL A 685 -39.76 -10.06 27.22
N ASN A 686 -38.80 -9.22 27.55
CA ASN A 686 -37.69 -8.82 26.71
C ASN A 686 -36.36 -9.18 27.42
N PRO A 687 -35.69 -10.29 27.03
CA PRO A 687 -34.43 -10.72 27.61
C PRO A 687 -33.35 -9.63 27.65
N VAL A 688 -33.18 -8.87 26.56
CA VAL A 688 -32.18 -7.79 26.49
C VAL A 688 -32.50 -6.66 27.48
N LYS A 689 -33.77 -6.29 27.66
CA LYS A 689 -34.19 -5.38 28.74
C LYS A 689 -33.79 -5.91 30.11
N GLY A 690 -34.00 -7.21 30.34
CA GLY A 690 -33.53 -7.90 31.55
C GLY A 690 -32.02 -7.75 31.76
N ALA A 691 -31.20 -8.06 30.77
CA ALA A 691 -29.75 -7.91 30.91
C ALA A 691 -29.30 -6.45 31.09
N ILE A 692 -29.97 -5.47 30.48
CA ILE A 692 -29.72 -4.04 30.76
C ILE A 692 -30.03 -3.71 32.22
N VAL A 693 -31.14 -4.21 32.78
CA VAL A 693 -31.54 -3.96 34.17
C VAL A 693 -30.59 -4.65 35.16
N PHE A 694 -30.32 -5.94 34.99
CA PHE A 694 -29.66 -6.79 35.98
C PHE A 694 -28.12 -6.82 35.91
N SER A 695 -27.48 -6.52 34.76
CA SER A 695 -26.01 -6.55 34.66
C SER A 695 -25.33 -5.38 35.40
N ASN A 696 -24.11 -5.56 35.89
CA ASN A 696 -23.34 -4.47 36.51
C ASN A 696 -22.69 -3.56 35.45
N ILE A 697 -22.32 -4.14 34.31
CA ILE A 697 -21.75 -3.47 33.14
C ILE A 697 -22.63 -3.82 31.94
N VAL A 698 -22.94 -2.83 31.11
CA VAL A 698 -23.64 -3.01 29.83
C VAL A 698 -22.78 -2.35 28.74
N THR A 699 -22.48 -3.06 27.66
CA THR A 699 -21.77 -2.47 26.51
C THR A 699 -22.48 -2.75 25.19
N THR A 700 -22.11 -1.95 24.20
CA THR A 700 -22.37 -2.23 22.79
C THR A 700 -21.13 -1.92 21.97
N VAL A 701 -21.12 -2.37 20.73
CA VAL A 701 -19.91 -2.61 19.92
C VAL A 701 -19.36 -1.37 19.18
N SER A 702 -19.88 -0.16 19.44
CA SER A 702 -19.24 1.10 19.05
C SER A 702 -19.76 2.33 19.82
N PRO A 703 -18.97 3.41 19.99
CA PRO A 703 -19.39 4.67 20.61
C PRO A 703 -20.58 5.39 19.93
N THR A 704 -20.61 5.48 18.61
CA THR A 704 -21.70 6.11 17.86
C THR A 704 -22.96 5.26 17.92
N TYR A 705 -22.87 3.92 17.78
CA TYR A 705 -24.06 3.07 17.93
C TYR A 705 -24.65 3.14 19.34
N ALA A 706 -23.82 3.29 20.38
CA ALA A 706 -24.27 3.53 21.75
C ALA A 706 -25.02 4.86 21.93
N GLN A 707 -24.87 5.82 21.02
CA GLN A 707 -25.67 7.05 20.96
C GLN A 707 -26.95 6.83 20.14
N GLU A 708 -26.85 6.21 18.95
CA GLU A 708 -27.99 5.87 18.09
C GLU A 708 -29.06 5.07 18.87
N VAL A 709 -28.68 4.05 19.65
CA VAL A 709 -29.65 3.24 20.43
C VAL A 709 -30.22 3.93 21.67
N ARG A 710 -29.82 5.17 21.94
CA ARG A 710 -30.39 6.01 23.01
C ARG A 710 -31.41 7.03 22.48
N THR A 711 -31.57 7.15 21.16
CA THR A 711 -32.68 7.90 20.54
C THR A 711 -33.91 7.00 20.37
N ALA A 712 -35.08 7.59 20.14
CA ALA A 712 -36.32 6.83 19.99
C ALA A 712 -36.32 5.93 18.74
N GLU A 713 -35.70 6.40 17.67
CA GLU A 713 -35.66 5.81 16.33
C GLU A 713 -34.65 4.64 16.25
N GLY A 714 -33.45 4.86 16.78
CA GLY A 714 -32.38 3.87 16.78
C GLY A 714 -32.56 2.80 17.86
N GLY A 715 -33.04 3.17 19.04
CA GLY A 715 -33.07 2.29 20.22
C GLY A 715 -34.18 1.25 20.29
N LYS A 716 -34.97 1.05 19.21
CA LYS A 716 -35.97 -0.04 19.05
C LYS A 716 -36.80 -0.32 20.34
N GLY A 717 -37.35 0.74 20.95
CA GLY A 717 -38.14 0.66 22.19
C GLY A 717 -37.34 0.56 23.51
N LEU A 718 -36.07 0.16 23.49
CA LEU A 718 -35.20 0.04 24.68
C LEU A 718 -34.49 1.34 25.10
N HIS A 719 -34.54 2.38 24.26
CA HIS A 719 -33.89 3.69 24.51
C HIS A 719 -34.20 4.29 25.88
N SER A 720 -35.44 4.14 26.37
CA SER A 720 -35.85 4.61 27.70
C SER A 720 -35.08 3.90 28.81
N THR A 721 -35.05 2.56 28.77
CA THR A 721 -34.34 1.71 29.72
C THR A 721 -32.82 1.93 29.66
N LEU A 722 -32.25 2.11 28.46
CA LEU A 722 -30.83 2.44 28.27
C LEU A 722 -30.47 3.81 28.83
N ASN A 723 -31.33 4.82 28.68
CA ASN A 723 -31.10 6.14 29.27
C ASN A 723 -31.21 6.12 30.81
N SER A 724 -32.17 5.40 31.39
CA SER A 724 -32.24 5.18 32.85
C SER A 724 -31.00 4.49 33.41
N HIS A 725 -30.39 3.57 32.66
CA HIS A 725 -29.19 2.81 33.05
C HIS A 725 -27.88 3.39 32.50
N SER A 726 -27.91 4.60 31.93
CA SER A 726 -26.78 5.21 31.20
C SER A 726 -25.44 5.25 31.96
N ARG A 727 -25.47 5.33 33.31
CA ARG A 727 -24.25 5.28 34.16
C ARG A 727 -23.44 3.98 34.08
N LYS A 728 -24.02 2.91 33.53
CA LYS A 728 -23.35 1.61 33.31
C LYS A 728 -23.39 1.14 31.85
N PHE A 729 -23.84 1.98 30.92
CA PHE A 729 -23.93 1.67 29.49
C PHE A 729 -22.93 2.48 28.68
N MET A 730 -22.02 1.81 27.96
CA MET A 730 -21.02 2.46 27.10
C MET A 730 -20.83 1.75 25.76
N GLY A 731 -20.44 2.49 24.74
CA GLY A 731 -19.95 1.92 23.48
C GLY A 731 -18.45 1.70 23.50
N ILE A 732 -18.00 0.50 23.14
CA ILE A 732 -16.58 0.17 22.91
C ILE A 732 -16.49 -0.38 21.50
N LEU A 733 -15.68 0.25 20.65
CA LEU A 733 -15.45 -0.21 19.28
C LEU A 733 -14.76 -1.58 19.31
N ASN A 734 -15.21 -2.54 18.50
CA ASN A 734 -14.52 -3.84 18.41
C ASN A 734 -13.13 -3.69 17.77
N GLY A 735 -12.22 -4.59 18.11
CA GLY A 735 -11.03 -4.85 17.29
C GLY A 735 -11.29 -5.95 16.26
N ILE A 736 -10.25 -6.29 15.51
CA ILE A 736 -10.14 -7.52 14.71
C ILE A 736 -8.98 -8.37 15.24
N ASP A 737 -9.01 -9.68 14.97
CA ASP A 737 -7.86 -10.53 15.20
C ASP A 737 -6.79 -10.23 14.15
N THR A 738 -5.78 -9.44 14.53
CA THR A 738 -4.68 -8.99 13.65
C THR A 738 -3.62 -10.05 13.41
N ASP A 739 -3.69 -11.21 14.08
CA ASP A 739 -2.84 -12.37 13.81
C ASP A 739 -3.45 -13.20 12.66
N ALA A 740 -4.77 -13.41 12.69
CA ALA A 740 -5.52 -14.09 11.63
C ALA A 740 -5.73 -13.21 10.38
N TRP A 741 -6.08 -11.93 10.55
CA TRP A 741 -6.27 -10.98 9.45
C TRP A 741 -4.98 -10.20 9.15
N ASN A 742 -3.97 -10.91 8.64
CA ASN A 742 -2.64 -10.35 8.38
C ASN A 742 -2.11 -10.69 6.97
N PRO A 743 -2.11 -9.76 5.99
CA PRO A 743 -1.66 -10.06 4.63
C PRO A 743 -0.19 -10.48 4.53
N ALA A 744 0.63 -10.27 5.57
CA ALA A 744 2.02 -10.73 5.62
C ALA A 744 2.18 -12.21 6.01
N THR A 745 1.18 -12.84 6.62
CA THR A 745 1.21 -14.24 7.10
C THR A 745 -0.03 -15.05 6.74
N ASP A 746 -0.95 -14.47 5.97
CA ASP A 746 -2.19 -15.11 5.53
C ASP A 746 -1.92 -16.22 4.50
N ASN A 747 -2.29 -17.45 4.86
CA ASN A 747 -2.11 -18.65 4.06
C ASN A 747 -3.19 -18.84 2.97
N PHE A 748 -4.27 -18.06 2.99
CA PHE A 748 -5.26 -18.03 1.92
C PHE A 748 -4.86 -17.11 0.75
N LEU A 749 -3.86 -16.23 0.95
CA LEU A 749 -3.32 -15.41 -0.13
C LEU A 749 -2.35 -16.20 -1.00
N LYS A 750 -2.36 -15.86 -2.31
CA LYS A 750 -1.40 -16.45 -3.25
C LYS A 750 0.02 -15.88 -3.07
N VAL A 751 0.10 -14.62 -2.65
CA VAL A 751 1.33 -13.87 -2.42
C VAL A 751 1.11 -13.00 -1.20
N GLN A 752 1.95 -13.13 -0.17
CA GLN A 752 1.91 -12.29 1.02
C GLN A 752 2.42 -10.87 0.69
N TYR A 753 1.99 -9.87 1.47
CA TYR A 753 2.41 -8.48 1.31
C TYR A 753 2.23 -7.69 2.62
N SER A 754 2.80 -6.49 2.71
CA SER A 754 2.75 -5.64 3.91
C SER A 754 2.59 -4.17 3.55
N ALA A 755 2.45 -3.29 4.55
CA ALA A 755 2.43 -1.85 4.30
C ALA A 755 3.73 -1.32 3.67
N ASN A 756 4.84 -2.05 3.80
CA ASN A 756 6.16 -1.65 3.30
C ASN A 756 6.54 -2.36 1.98
N ASP A 757 5.84 -3.44 1.62
CA ASP A 757 5.92 -4.08 0.31
C ASP A 757 4.50 -4.37 -0.20
N MET A 758 4.07 -3.58 -1.18
CA MET A 758 2.74 -3.65 -1.78
C MET A 758 2.68 -4.55 -3.03
N GLN A 759 3.78 -5.17 -3.49
CA GLN A 759 3.81 -5.92 -4.75
C GLN A 759 2.79 -7.07 -4.75
N GLY A 760 2.76 -7.87 -3.67
CA GLY A 760 1.82 -8.97 -3.53
C GLY A 760 0.35 -8.55 -3.59
N LYS A 761 -0.01 -7.28 -3.27
CA LYS A 761 -1.39 -6.79 -3.45
C LYS A 761 -1.78 -6.73 -4.94
N ALA A 762 -0.89 -6.23 -5.78
CA ALA A 762 -1.09 -6.20 -7.24
C ALA A 762 -1.14 -7.62 -7.82
N GLU A 763 -0.30 -8.53 -7.33
CA GLU A 763 -0.30 -9.94 -7.76
C GLU A 763 -1.59 -10.68 -7.33
N ASN A 764 -2.12 -10.43 -6.15
CA ASN A 764 -3.44 -10.94 -5.73
C ASN A 764 -4.57 -10.35 -6.59
N LYS A 765 -4.55 -9.06 -6.94
CA LYS A 765 -5.50 -8.44 -7.89
C LYS A 765 -5.44 -9.13 -9.27
N ALA A 766 -4.24 -9.37 -9.79
CA ALA A 766 -4.03 -10.08 -11.06
C ALA A 766 -4.36 -11.58 -10.99
N ALA A 767 -4.24 -12.22 -9.82
CA ALA A 767 -4.69 -13.60 -9.59
C ALA A 767 -6.23 -13.67 -9.55
N MET A 768 -6.88 -12.79 -8.79
CA MET A 768 -8.34 -12.73 -8.71
C MET A 768 -8.99 -12.45 -10.06
N ARG A 769 -8.46 -11.49 -10.83
CA ARG A 769 -8.92 -11.20 -12.20
C ARG A 769 -8.95 -12.46 -13.05
N ARG A 770 -7.85 -13.22 -13.10
CA ARG A 770 -7.76 -14.49 -13.84
C ARG A 770 -8.71 -15.57 -13.29
N ASN A 771 -8.72 -15.78 -11.98
CA ASN A 771 -9.53 -16.83 -11.34
C ASN A 771 -11.05 -16.63 -11.57
N LEU A 772 -11.50 -15.37 -11.65
CA LEU A 772 -12.89 -15.01 -11.88
C LEU A 772 -13.21 -14.72 -13.37
N GLY A 773 -12.24 -14.81 -14.27
CA GLY A 773 -12.41 -14.47 -15.69
C GLY A 773 -12.79 -12.99 -15.92
N LEU A 774 -12.31 -12.08 -15.06
CA LEU A 774 -12.40 -10.64 -15.26
C LEU A 774 -11.24 -10.17 -16.15
N SER A 775 -11.50 -9.14 -16.96
CA SER A 775 -10.51 -8.56 -17.85
C SER A 775 -9.35 -7.92 -17.10
N SER A 776 -8.14 -8.09 -17.64
CA SER A 776 -6.91 -7.43 -17.20
C SER A 776 -6.31 -6.59 -18.33
N ALA A 777 -7.15 -6.06 -19.22
CA ALA A 777 -6.73 -5.21 -20.33
C ALA A 777 -6.30 -3.80 -19.88
N ASP A 778 -6.77 -3.34 -18.71
CA ASP A 778 -6.36 -2.09 -18.07
C ASP A 778 -6.09 -2.30 -16.58
N ASP A 779 -4.85 -2.09 -16.15
CA ASP A 779 -4.43 -2.14 -14.75
C ASP A 779 -4.89 -0.92 -13.94
N GLN A 780 -5.33 0.15 -14.60
CA GLN A 780 -5.86 1.36 -13.97
C GLN A 780 -7.35 1.27 -13.64
N TRP A 781 -8.04 0.17 -13.95
CA TRP A 781 -9.40 -0.06 -13.47
C TRP A 781 -9.37 -0.41 -11.97
N PRO A 782 -10.01 0.38 -11.09
CA PRO A 782 -10.14 0.03 -9.68
C PRO A 782 -11.08 -1.18 -9.53
N LEU A 783 -10.72 -2.10 -8.65
CA LEU A 783 -11.53 -3.24 -8.25
C LEU A 783 -12.23 -2.91 -6.92
N VAL A 784 -13.56 -2.81 -6.97
CA VAL A 784 -14.44 -2.61 -5.82
C VAL A 784 -14.87 -3.98 -5.28
N GLY A 785 -14.50 -4.26 -4.04
CA GLY A 785 -14.94 -5.43 -3.28
C GLY A 785 -16.17 -5.14 -2.44
N CYS A 786 -17.04 -6.14 -2.28
CA CYS A 786 -18.08 -6.16 -1.27
C CYS A 786 -18.24 -7.58 -0.73
N ILE A 787 -18.08 -7.77 0.58
CA ILE A 787 -18.28 -9.06 1.26
C ILE A 787 -19.28 -8.85 2.39
N THR A 788 -20.47 -9.43 2.28
CA THR A 788 -21.55 -9.17 3.25
C THR A 788 -22.68 -10.21 3.21
N ARG A 789 -23.51 -10.24 4.25
CA ARG A 789 -24.81 -10.93 4.23
C ARG A 789 -25.82 -10.01 3.54
N LEU A 790 -26.53 -10.50 2.52
CA LEU A 790 -27.46 -9.70 1.72
C LEU A 790 -28.80 -9.53 2.46
N VAL A 791 -28.82 -8.68 3.49
CA VAL A 791 -29.99 -8.37 4.33
C VAL A 791 -30.27 -6.86 4.37
N PRO A 792 -31.51 -6.40 4.65
CA PRO A 792 -31.88 -4.98 4.58
C PRO A 792 -30.95 -4.03 5.37
N GLN A 793 -30.46 -4.46 6.54
CA GLN A 793 -29.45 -3.75 7.34
C GLN A 793 -28.26 -3.26 6.50
N LYS A 794 -27.78 -4.08 5.55
CA LYS A 794 -26.56 -3.85 4.77
C LYS A 794 -26.78 -3.00 3.51
N GLY A 795 -27.96 -2.41 3.34
CA GLY A 795 -28.23 -1.50 2.23
C GLY A 795 -28.22 -2.18 0.87
N VAL A 796 -28.86 -3.35 0.74
CA VAL A 796 -28.82 -4.17 -0.49
C VAL A 796 -29.22 -3.42 -1.77
N HIS A 797 -30.09 -2.41 -1.69
CA HIS A 797 -30.43 -1.54 -2.83
C HIS A 797 -29.26 -0.61 -3.22
N LEU A 798 -28.50 -0.11 -2.25
CA LEU A 798 -27.27 0.66 -2.49
C LEU A 798 -26.12 -0.23 -2.99
N ILE A 799 -26.02 -1.49 -2.53
CA ILE A 799 -25.08 -2.48 -3.09
C ILE A 799 -25.43 -2.75 -4.57
N LYS A 800 -26.71 -3.02 -4.86
CA LYS A 800 -27.21 -3.20 -6.23
C LYS A 800 -26.85 -2.00 -7.11
N HIS A 801 -27.12 -0.78 -6.66
CA HIS A 801 -26.78 0.45 -7.36
C HIS A 801 -25.27 0.59 -7.59
N ALA A 802 -24.45 0.32 -6.57
CA ALA A 802 -22.99 0.42 -6.66
C ALA A 802 -22.35 -0.53 -7.68
N ILE A 803 -22.95 -1.70 -7.94
CA ILE A 803 -22.52 -2.62 -9.01
C ILE A 803 -22.60 -1.92 -10.38
N TYR A 804 -23.74 -1.28 -10.69
CA TYR A 804 -23.93 -0.56 -11.94
C TYR A 804 -23.09 0.73 -12.00
N ARG A 805 -23.06 1.52 -10.92
CA ARG A 805 -22.27 2.77 -10.87
C ARG A 805 -20.77 2.52 -11.05
N THR A 806 -20.25 1.43 -10.50
CA THR A 806 -18.85 1.01 -10.68
C THR A 806 -18.52 0.73 -12.14
N LEU A 807 -19.45 0.12 -12.89
CA LEU A 807 -19.29 -0.11 -14.32
C LEU A 807 -19.34 1.19 -15.12
N GLU A 808 -20.31 2.07 -14.83
CA GLU A 808 -20.43 3.39 -15.47
C GLU A 808 -19.17 4.24 -15.30
N MET A 809 -18.52 4.16 -14.13
CA MET A 809 -17.27 4.88 -13.83
C MET A 809 -16.00 4.22 -14.39
N GLY A 810 -16.12 3.10 -15.13
CA GLY A 810 -14.97 2.36 -15.66
C GLY A 810 -14.12 1.76 -14.54
N GLY A 811 -14.72 0.87 -13.75
CA GLY A 811 -14.09 0.02 -12.75
C GLY A 811 -14.67 -1.40 -12.77
N GLN A 812 -14.21 -2.24 -11.85
CA GLN A 812 -14.62 -3.64 -11.71
C GLN A 812 -15.29 -3.88 -10.36
N PHE A 813 -16.25 -4.79 -10.27
CA PHE A 813 -16.97 -5.11 -9.03
C PHE A 813 -16.96 -6.62 -8.74
N VAL A 814 -16.62 -6.99 -7.51
CA VAL A 814 -16.75 -8.36 -7.00
C VAL A 814 -17.58 -8.37 -5.72
N LEU A 815 -18.72 -9.07 -5.77
CA LEU A 815 -19.56 -9.35 -4.60
C LEU A 815 -19.33 -10.78 -4.12
N LEU A 816 -19.18 -10.97 -2.81
CA LEU A 816 -19.28 -12.26 -2.13
C LEU A 816 -20.35 -12.17 -1.04
N GLY A 817 -21.41 -12.95 -1.14
CA GLY A 817 -22.50 -12.91 -0.17
C GLY A 817 -23.79 -13.56 -0.62
N SER A 818 -24.48 -14.23 0.30
CA SER A 818 -25.82 -14.79 0.11
C SER A 818 -26.86 -14.07 0.97
N SER A 819 -28.15 -14.27 0.66
CA SER A 819 -29.26 -13.80 1.48
C SER A 819 -30.03 -14.97 2.12
N PRO A 820 -30.36 -14.89 3.43
CA PRO A 820 -31.38 -15.76 4.02
C PRO A 820 -32.81 -15.36 3.61
N VAL A 821 -32.99 -14.25 2.87
CA VAL A 821 -34.30 -13.71 2.47
C VAL A 821 -34.58 -14.09 1.01
N PRO A 822 -35.52 -15.02 0.72
CA PRO A 822 -35.64 -15.62 -0.62
C PRO A 822 -36.04 -14.69 -1.77
N HIS A 823 -36.46 -13.43 -1.51
CA HIS A 823 -36.67 -12.45 -2.58
C HIS A 823 -35.40 -11.66 -2.91
N ILE A 824 -34.57 -11.32 -1.91
CA ILE A 824 -33.27 -10.67 -2.11
C ILE A 824 -32.31 -11.63 -2.80
N GLN A 825 -32.28 -12.90 -2.37
CA GLN A 825 -31.46 -13.95 -3.00
C GLN A 825 -31.75 -14.03 -4.51
N ARG A 826 -33.03 -14.16 -4.91
CA ARG A 826 -33.46 -14.23 -6.32
C ARG A 826 -33.18 -12.97 -7.13
N GLU A 827 -33.24 -11.79 -6.50
CA GLU A 827 -32.86 -10.53 -7.16
C GLU A 827 -31.37 -10.52 -7.52
N PHE A 828 -30.50 -10.89 -6.57
CA PHE A 828 -29.07 -10.95 -6.80
C PHE A 828 -28.67 -12.11 -7.73
N GLU A 829 -29.39 -13.24 -7.72
CA GLU A 829 -29.23 -14.31 -8.72
C GLU A 829 -29.54 -13.83 -10.14
N GLY A 830 -30.57 -13.00 -10.31
CA GLY A 830 -30.85 -12.33 -11.59
C GLY A 830 -29.69 -11.47 -12.08
N ILE A 831 -29.10 -10.68 -11.18
CA ILE A 831 -27.92 -9.83 -11.47
C ILE A 831 -26.68 -10.68 -11.75
N ALA A 832 -26.48 -11.78 -11.03
CA ALA A 832 -25.36 -12.70 -11.25
C ALA A 832 -25.45 -13.38 -12.63
N ASN A 833 -26.64 -13.80 -13.04
CA ASN A 833 -26.88 -14.35 -14.38
C ASN A 833 -26.67 -13.30 -15.48
N GLN A 834 -27.10 -12.04 -15.27
CA GLN A 834 -26.84 -10.93 -16.21
C GLN A 834 -25.34 -10.68 -16.43
N PHE A 835 -24.51 -10.85 -15.40
CA PHE A 835 -23.07 -10.56 -15.47
C PHE A 835 -22.17 -11.80 -15.51
N GLN A 836 -22.71 -13.02 -15.71
CA GLN A 836 -21.98 -14.30 -15.55
C GLN A 836 -20.66 -14.35 -16.34
N ASN A 837 -20.64 -13.85 -17.58
CA ASN A 837 -19.47 -13.82 -18.46
C ASN A 837 -18.95 -12.39 -18.74
N HIS A 838 -19.37 -11.39 -17.95
CA HIS A 838 -19.02 -9.98 -18.19
C HIS A 838 -17.54 -9.68 -17.86
N GLU A 839 -16.89 -8.73 -18.54
CA GLU A 839 -15.47 -8.45 -18.31
C GLU A 839 -15.15 -7.77 -16.97
N CYS A 840 -16.13 -7.09 -16.35
CA CYS A 840 -15.90 -6.22 -15.19
C CYS A 840 -16.68 -6.56 -13.91
N ILE A 841 -17.66 -7.48 -13.94
CA ILE A 841 -18.53 -7.74 -12.77
C ILE A 841 -18.66 -9.24 -12.50
N ARG A 842 -18.50 -9.65 -11.23
CA ARG A 842 -18.81 -11.01 -10.74
C ARG A 842 -19.53 -10.97 -9.40
N LEU A 843 -20.54 -11.83 -9.26
CA LEU A 843 -21.30 -12.04 -8.03
C LEU A 843 -21.15 -13.51 -7.61
N ILE A 844 -20.61 -13.76 -6.42
CA ILE A 844 -20.44 -15.09 -5.83
C ILE A 844 -21.44 -15.22 -4.68
N LEU A 845 -22.58 -15.86 -4.96
CA LEU A 845 -23.75 -15.86 -4.05
C LEU A 845 -23.72 -16.99 -3.01
N LYS A 846 -22.58 -17.15 -2.33
CA LYS A 846 -22.35 -18.12 -1.25
C LYS A 846 -21.51 -17.51 -0.13
N TYR A 847 -21.34 -18.25 0.96
CA TYR A 847 -20.24 -18.03 1.90
C TYR A 847 -19.01 -18.82 1.42
N ASP A 848 -17.82 -18.21 1.55
CA ASP A 848 -16.53 -18.78 1.17
C ASP A 848 -15.41 -18.00 1.89
N GLU A 849 -14.75 -18.63 2.87
CA GLU A 849 -13.78 -17.92 3.72
C GLU A 849 -12.48 -17.62 2.95
N SER A 850 -11.89 -18.61 2.26
CA SER A 850 -10.68 -18.44 1.45
C SER A 850 -10.85 -17.36 0.36
N LEU A 851 -12.00 -17.33 -0.32
CA LEU A 851 -12.30 -16.29 -1.30
C LEU A 851 -12.48 -14.91 -0.66
N SER A 852 -12.94 -14.83 0.59
CA SER A 852 -13.08 -13.54 1.29
C SER A 852 -11.73 -12.87 1.55
N HIS A 853 -10.73 -13.62 2.04
CA HIS A 853 -9.35 -13.17 2.20
C HIS A 853 -8.77 -12.68 0.86
N ALA A 854 -8.93 -13.48 -0.20
CA ALA A 854 -8.46 -13.14 -1.53
C ALA A 854 -9.16 -11.88 -2.12
N ILE A 855 -10.43 -11.62 -1.81
CA ILE A 855 -11.13 -10.39 -2.22
C ILE A 855 -10.57 -9.16 -1.49
N TYR A 856 -10.39 -9.21 -0.16
CA TYR A 856 -9.79 -8.09 0.59
C TYR A 856 -8.38 -7.75 0.09
N ALA A 857 -7.58 -8.77 -0.28
CA ALA A 857 -6.28 -8.56 -0.88
C ALA A 857 -6.38 -7.96 -2.30
N ALA A 858 -7.26 -8.47 -3.15
CA ALA A 858 -7.38 -8.03 -4.54
C ALA A 858 -8.02 -6.64 -4.70
N SER A 859 -8.95 -6.24 -3.83
CA SER A 859 -9.70 -4.99 -4.02
C SER A 859 -8.88 -3.74 -3.71
N ASP A 860 -9.03 -2.71 -4.53
CA ASP A 860 -8.52 -1.36 -4.26
C ASP A 860 -9.47 -0.62 -3.30
N MET A 861 -10.78 -0.81 -3.49
CA MET A 861 -11.85 -0.15 -2.75
C MET A 861 -12.79 -1.20 -2.14
N PHE A 862 -13.36 -0.93 -0.97
CA PHE A 862 -14.33 -1.84 -0.33
C PHE A 862 -15.58 -1.08 0.10
N ILE A 863 -16.77 -1.56 -0.26
CA ILE A 863 -18.01 -0.80 -0.03
C ILE A 863 -18.89 -1.38 1.09
N ILE A 864 -19.27 -0.52 2.05
CA ILE A 864 -20.10 -0.84 3.22
C ILE A 864 -21.27 0.16 3.34
N PRO A 865 -22.30 0.08 2.49
CA PRO A 865 -23.36 1.07 2.40
C PRO A 865 -24.52 0.78 3.38
N SER A 866 -24.20 0.39 4.63
CA SER A 866 -25.18 -0.10 5.60
C SER A 866 -26.21 0.97 6.01
N ILE A 867 -27.47 0.55 6.15
CA ILE A 867 -28.56 1.37 6.67
C ILE A 867 -28.38 1.62 8.17
N PHE A 868 -27.85 0.65 8.91
CA PHE A 868 -27.25 0.86 10.24
C PHE A 868 -26.19 -0.22 10.48
N GLU A 869 -25.12 0.11 11.19
CA GLU A 869 -24.01 -0.82 11.42
C GLU A 869 -23.50 -0.73 12.87
N PRO A 870 -23.86 -1.67 13.75
CA PRO A 870 -23.48 -1.62 15.16
C PRO A 870 -21.98 -1.43 15.40
N CYS A 871 -21.16 -2.11 14.59
CA CYS A 871 -19.72 -1.90 14.52
C CYS A 871 -19.22 -2.00 13.08
N GLY A 872 -19.42 -3.18 12.47
CA GLY A 872 -18.73 -3.57 11.25
C GLY A 872 -17.29 -4.00 11.56
N LEU A 873 -16.87 -5.15 11.02
CA LEU A 873 -15.48 -5.61 11.05
C LEU A 873 -14.84 -5.56 9.65
N THR A 874 -15.67 -5.65 8.60
CA THR A 874 -15.25 -5.77 7.20
C THR A 874 -14.48 -4.55 6.70
N GLN A 875 -14.76 -3.35 7.22
CA GLN A 875 -14.03 -2.13 6.90
C GLN A 875 -12.64 -2.07 7.56
N MET A 876 -12.49 -2.62 8.76
CA MET A 876 -11.21 -2.75 9.46
C MET A 876 -10.33 -3.78 8.74
N ILE A 877 -10.89 -4.93 8.37
CA ILE A 877 -10.21 -5.95 7.57
C ILE A 877 -9.82 -5.38 6.20
N ALA A 878 -10.73 -4.68 5.50
CA ALA A 878 -10.41 -4.02 4.23
C ALA A 878 -9.22 -3.06 4.36
N MET A 879 -9.21 -2.17 5.37
CA MET A 879 -8.10 -1.25 5.61
C MET A 879 -6.79 -1.99 5.94
N ARG A 880 -6.85 -3.03 6.78
CA ARG A 880 -5.71 -3.89 7.12
C ARG A 880 -5.09 -4.60 5.90
N TYR A 881 -5.89 -4.90 4.88
CA TYR A 881 -5.46 -5.44 3.59
C TYR A 881 -5.24 -4.35 2.52
N GLY A 882 -5.25 -3.06 2.90
CA GLY A 882 -4.95 -1.95 2.00
C GLY A 882 -6.04 -1.67 0.96
N SER A 883 -7.27 -2.12 1.20
CA SER A 883 -8.45 -1.78 0.40
C SER A 883 -9.19 -0.62 1.08
N VAL A 884 -9.32 0.51 0.38
CA VAL A 884 -9.85 1.75 0.96
C VAL A 884 -11.38 1.69 1.12
N PRO A 885 -11.93 1.94 2.32
CA PRO A 885 -13.37 1.81 2.55
C PRO A 885 -14.18 2.97 1.97
N ILE A 886 -15.35 2.64 1.43
CA ILE A 886 -16.42 3.55 1.03
C ILE A 886 -17.64 3.20 1.89
N ALA A 887 -17.95 4.00 2.92
CA ALA A 887 -18.89 3.62 3.99
C ALA A 887 -19.97 4.67 4.25
N ARG A 888 -21.14 4.25 4.74
CA ARG A 888 -22.14 5.21 5.25
C ARG A 888 -21.79 5.64 6.68
N LYS A 889 -21.90 6.93 7.01
CA LYS A 889 -21.77 7.45 8.38
C LYS A 889 -22.93 6.95 9.26
N THR A 890 -22.72 5.85 9.98
CA THR A 890 -23.64 5.27 10.99
C THR A 890 -22.91 4.28 11.88
N GLY A 891 -23.31 4.19 13.14
CA GLY A 891 -22.71 3.32 14.16
C GLY A 891 -21.19 3.25 14.07
N GLY A 892 -20.62 2.04 14.12
CA GLY A 892 -19.16 1.88 14.15
C GLY A 892 -18.46 2.24 12.84
N LEU A 893 -19.17 2.39 11.71
CA LEU A 893 -18.58 2.93 10.48
C LEU A 893 -18.23 4.42 10.67
N ASN A 894 -19.03 5.16 11.43
CA ASN A 894 -18.74 6.56 11.79
C ASN A 894 -17.58 6.67 12.80
N ASP A 895 -17.33 5.63 13.59
CA ASP A 895 -16.23 5.56 14.56
C ASP A 895 -14.92 4.97 13.97
N SER A 896 -14.93 4.48 12.72
CA SER A 896 -13.78 3.81 12.09
C SER A 896 -13.45 4.24 10.66
N VAL A 897 -14.37 4.90 9.93
CA VAL A 897 -14.14 5.41 8.57
C VAL A 897 -14.30 6.92 8.52
N PHE A 898 -13.22 7.61 8.15
CA PHE A 898 -13.06 9.05 8.20
C PHE A 898 -12.70 9.57 6.80
N ASP A 899 -13.47 10.53 6.29
CA ASP A 899 -13.38 10.98 4.90
C ASP A 899 -12.09 11.74 4.59
N VAL A 900 -11.40 11.38 3.50
CA VAL A 900 -10.18 12.09 3.06
C VAL A 900 -10.45 13.52 2.59
N ASN A 901 -11.64 13.82 2.09
CA ASN A 901 -12.03 15.14 1.58
C ASN A 901 -12.61 16.08 2.65
N GLU A 902 -12.84 15.60 3.87
CA GLU A 902 -13.49 16.39 4.93
C GLU A 902 -12.45 17.16 5.77
N GLU A 903 -12.35 18.47 5.54
CA GLU A 903 -11.29 19.31 6.09
C GLU A 903 -11.30 19.39 7.62
N THR A 904 -12.48 19.30 8.24
CA THR A 904 -12.68 19.31 9.70
C THR A 904 -12.10 18.09 10.41
N ILE A 905 -11.84 16.99 9.69
CA ILE A 905 -11.20 15.80 10.25
C ILE A 905 -9.68 15.98 10.22
N PRO A 906 -8.95 15.75 11.33
CA PRO A 906 -7.49 15.78 11.33
C PRO A 906 -6.89 14.84 10.28
N HIS A 907 -5.96 15.34 9.47
CA HIS A 907 -5.34 14.58 8.36
C HIS A 907 -4.77 13.22 8.81
N GLN A 908 -4.30 13.13 10.06
CA GLN A 908 -3.78 11.92 10.69
C GLN A 908 -4.82 10.78 10.77
N ILE A 909 -6.12 11.03 10.92
CA ILE A 909 -7.13 9.96 11.08
C ILE A 909 -7.94 9.65 9.80
N ARG A 910 -7.92 10.51 8.78
CA ARG A 910 -8.62 10.28 7.50
C ARG A 910 -8.16 8.99 6.81
N ASN A 911 -9.06 8.08 6.47
CA ASN A 911 -8.73 6.73 6.01
C ASN A 911 -9.66 6.17 4.90
N GLY A 912 -10.69 6.89 4.47
CA GLY A 912 -11.60 6.40 3.43
C GLY A 912 -12.50 7.47 2.82
N PHE A 913 -13.63 7.03 2.28
CA PHE A 913 -14.66 7.90 1.71
C PHE A 913 -16.01 7.60 2.36
N THR A 914 -16.81 8.63 2.57
CA THR A 914 -18.06 8.53 3.33
C THR A 914 -19.24 9.26 2.68
N PHE A 915 -20.43 8.83 3.08
CA PHE A 915 -21.69 9.51 2.75
C PHE A 915 -22.70 9.36 3.89
N THR A 916 -23.65 10.29 3.99
CA THR A 916 -24.60 10.35 5.12
C THR A 916 -25.96 9.78 4.75
N THR A 917 -26.56 10.23 3.64
CA THR A 917 -27.90 9.82 3.20
C THR A 917 -27.89 8.39 2.65
N PRO A 918 -28.81 7.50 3.06
CA PRO A 918 -28.90 6.14 2.52
C PRO A 918 -29.63 6.14 1.16
N ASP A 919 -29.10 6.87 0.19
CA ASP A 919 -29.67 7.04 -1.16
C ASP A 919 -28.61 6.96 -2.27
N GLU A 920 -29.08 6.84 -3.51
CA GLU A 920 -28.23 6.72 -4.70
C GLU A 920 -27.34 7.96 -4.90
N GLN A 921 -27.80 9.15 -4.51
CA GLN A 921 -27.04 10.40 -4.61
C GLN A 921 -25.89 10.45 -3.61
N GLY A 922 -26.12 10.07 -2.35
CA GLY A 922 -25.08 10.00 -1.32
C GLY A 922 -23.95 9.04 -1.69
N ILE A 923 -24.31 7.82 -2.12
CA ILE A 923 -23.32 6.81 -2.51
C ILE A 923 -22.60 7.18 -3.83
N ASN A 924 -23.30 7.76 -4.82
CA ASN A 924 -22.67 8.29 -6.04
C ASN A 924 -21.55 9.28 -5.68
N GLY A 925 -21.86 10.27 -4.85
CA GLY A 925 -20.89 11.30 -4.46
C GLY A 925 -19.65 10.72 -3.76
N ALA A 926 -19.77 9.65 -2.97
CA ALA A 926 -18.62 8.99 -2.33
C ALA A 926 -17.81 8.13 -3.31
N VAL A 927 -18.47 7.35 -4.17
CA VAL A 927 -17.82 6.53 -5.20
C VAL A 927 -17.09 7.41 -6.22
N GLU A 928 -17.68 8.54 -6.62
CA GLU A 928 -17.04 9.49 -7.53
C GLU A 928 -15.77 10.11 -6.96
N ARG A 929 -15.78 10.53 -5.68
CA ARG A 929 -14.57 11.02 -5.00
C ARG A 929 -13.50 9.94 -4.93
N ALA A 930 -13.86 8.70 -4.58
CA ALA A 930 -12.93 7.58 -4.52
C ALA A 930 -12.28 7.26 -5.89
N PHE A 931 -13.08 7.18 -6.95
CA PHE A 931 -12.59 6.90 -8.31
C PHE A 931 -11.73 8.03 -8.86
N ASN A 932 -12.09 9.29 -8.63
CA ASN A 932 -11.29 10.43 -9.05
C ASN A 932 -9.95 10.49 -8.29
N PHE A 933 -9.94 10.20 -6.97
CA PHE A 933 -8.72 10.15 -6.18
C PHE A 933 -7.79 9.00 -6.64
N TYR A 934 -8.34 7.82 -6.92
CA TYR A 934 -7.60 6.67 -7.46
C TYR A 934 -6.93 6.95 -8.81
N LYS A 935 -7.71 7.50 -9.77
CA LYS A 935 -7.25 7.71 -11.14
C LYS A 935 -6.24 8.86 -11.25
N ASN A 936 -6.48 9.96 -10.53
CA ASN A 936 -5.69 11.19 -10.66
C ASN A 936 -4.47 11.22 -9.73
N ASN A 937 -4.59 10.72 -8.48
CA ASN A 937 -3.62 10.97 -7.41
C ASN A 937 -2.93 9.67 -6.95
N LYS A 938 -2.38 8.88 -7.89
CA LYS A 938 -1.85 7.52 -7.63
C LYS A 938 -0.85 7.41 -6.47
N GLU A 939 -0.01 8.42 -6.25
CA GLU A 939 0.96 8.40 -5.15
C GLU A 939 0.29 8.69 -3.80
N SER A 940 -0.61 9.68 -3.74
CA SER A 940 -1.47 9.90 -2.56
C SER A 940 -2.40 8.72 -2.28
N TRP A 941 -2.79 7.95 -3.30
CA TRP A 941 -3.52 6.69 -3.15
C TRP A 941 -2.65 5.63 -2.45
N LYS A 942 -1.41 5.40 -2.90
CA LYS A 942 -0.48 4.50 -2.20
C LYS A 942 -0.25 4.91 -0.75
N GLN A 943 -0.06 6.20 -0.50
CA GLN A 943 0.13 6.74 0.86
C GLN A 943 -1.10 6.48 1.74
N LEU A 944 -2.32 6.66 1.20
CA LEU A 944 -3.57 6.31 1.89
C LEU A 944 -3.65 4.79 2.17
N VAL A 945 -3.29 3.95 1.21
CA VAL A 945 -3.28 2.48 1.36
C VAL A 945 -2.27 2.02 2.42
N GLN A 946 -1.02 2.49 2.35
CA GLN A 946 0.03 2.18 3.33
C GLN A 946 -0.36 2.66 4.73
N LYS A 947 -0.91 3.87 4.83
CA LYS A 947 -1.45 4.42 6.07
C LYS A 947 -2.54 3.52 6.65
N ASN A 948 -3.52 3.11 5.83
CA ASN A 948 -4.63 2.27 6.26
C ASN A 948 -4.18 0.91 6.80
N MET A 949 -3.15 0.31 6.20
CA MET A 949 -2.58 -0.97 6.66
C MET A 949 -1.82 -0.84 7.99
N ASN A 950 -1.33 0.36 8.30
CA ASN A 950 -0.63 0.73 9.53
C ASN A 950 -1.56 1.24 10.65
N ILE A 951 -2.88 1.33 10.43
CA ILE A 951 -3.82 1.64 11.51
C ILE A 951 -3.94 0.42 12.43
N ASP A 952 -3.74 0.63 13.73
CA ASP A 952 -4.01 -0.38 14.74
C ASP A 952 -5.53 -0.60 14.92
N PHE A 953 -6.02 -1.73 14.42
CA PHE A 953 -7.36 -2.26 14.67
C PHE A 953 -7.33 -3.51 15.56
N SER A 954 -6.24 -3.75 16.30
CA SER A 954 -6.13 -4.88 17.22
C SER A 954 -7.14 -4.81 18.38
N TRP A 955 -7.28 -5.93 19.07
CA TRP A 955 -8.09 -5.98 20.29
C TRP A 955 -7.45 -5.29 21.51
N ASP A 956 -6.18 -4.90 21.48
CA ASP A 956 -5.46 -4.45 22.70
C ASP A 956 -6.01 -3.14 23.28
N SER A 957 -6.33 -2.17 22.42
CA SER A 957 -6.98 -0.90 22.82
C SER A 957 -8.38 -1.14 23.41
N SER A 958 -9.19 -1.96 22.75
CA SER A 958 -10.58 -2.22 23.16
C SER A 958 -10.69 -3.13 24.37
N ALA A 959 -9.86 -4.16 24.47
CA ALA A 959 -9.80 -5.06 25.61
C ALA A 959 -9.32 -4.34 26.87
N SER A 960 -8.40 -3.38 26.75
CA SER A 960 -7.99 -2.53 27.89
C SER A 960 -9.17 -1.74 28.46
N ARG A 961 -10.09 -1.24 27.62
CA ARG A 961 -11.34 -0.58 28.08
C ARG A 961 -12.31 -1.55 28.75
N TYR A 962 -12.35 -2.82 28.32
CA TYR A 962 -13.12 -3.87 29.00
C TYR A 962 -12.50 -4.22 30.37
N GLU A 963 -11.18 -4.40 30.44
CA GLU A 963 -10.40 -4.63 31.67
C GLU A 963 -10.61 -3.51 32.70
N GLU A 964 -10.55 -2.24 32.29
CA GLU A 964 -10.88 -1.08 33.14
C GLU A 964 -12.28 -1.18 33.73
N LEU A 965 -13.29 -1.56 32.93
CA LEU A 965 -14.67 -1.73 33.40
C LEU A 965 -14.78 -2.88 34.40
N TYR A 966 -14.11 -4.00 34.15
CA TYR A 966 -14.08 -5.15 35.05
C TYR A 966 -13.47 -4.76 36.40
N ALA A 967 -12.25 -4.22 36.41
CA ALA A 967 -11.55 -3.79 37.61
C ALA A 967 -12.36 -2.74 38.41
N LYS A 968 -12.98 -1.77 37.72
CA LYS A 968 -13.83 -0.73 38.33
C LYS A 968 -15.13 -1.28 38.92
N SER A 969 -15.71 -2.32 38.32
CA SER A 969 -16.91 -3.01 38.81
C SER A 969 -16.60 -3.87 40.03
N ILE A 970 -15.49 -4.63 39.99
CA ILE A 970 -15.00 -5.46 41.10
C ILE A 970 -14.60 -4.59 42.31
N SER A 971 -13.87 -3.49 42.08
CA SER A 971 -13.46 -2.57 43.15
C SER A 971 -14.67 -1.94 43.88
N ARG A 972 -15.73 -1.58 43.15
CA ARG A 972 -17.00 -1.11 43.75
C ARG A 972 -17.65 -2.19 44.63
N ALA A 973 -17.65 -3.44 44.18
CA ALA A 973 -18.21 -4.54 44.96
C ALA A 973 -17.40 -4.84 46.22
N ARG A 974 -16.06 -4.85 46.13
CA ARG A 974 -15.19 -5.02 47.30
C ARG A 974 -15.40 -3.89 48.31
N ALA A 975 -15.47 -2.64 47.87
CA ALA A 975 -15.77 -1.49 48.74
C ALA A 975 -17.18 -1.54 49.37
N GLN A 976 -18.18 -2.12 48.71
CA GLN A 976 -19.50 -2.36 49.31
C GLN A 976 -19.46 -3.49 50.36
N ALA A 977 -18.69 -4.55 50.10
CA ALA A 977 -18.51 -5.67 51.03
C ALA A 977 -17.60 -5.35 52.23
N SER A 978 -16.85 -4.24 52.21
CA SER A 978 -16.06 -3.74 53.36
C SER A 978 -16.79 -2.72 54.22
N ASN A 979 -17.99 -2.27 53.81
CA ASN A 979 -18.81 -1.28 54.52
C ASN A 979 -20.09 -1.89 55.14
N ASN A 980 -20.26 -3.21 55.03
CA ASN A 980 -21.36 -4.02 55.57
C ASN A 980 -20.82 -5.08 56.54
#